data_AF-A0AA37S8S6-F1
#
_entry.id   AF-A0AA37S8S6-F1
#
_cell.length_a   1.000
_cell.length_b   1.000
_cell.length_c   1.000
_cell.angle_alpha   90.00
_cell.angle_beta   90.00
_cell.angle_gamma   90.00
#
_symmetry.space_group_name_H-M   'P 1'
#
loop_
_entity.id
_entity.type
_entity.pdbx_description
1 polymer ?
#
loop_
_entity_poly.entity_id
_entity_poly.type
_entity_poly.pdbx_seq_one_letter_code
_entity_poly.pdbx_strand_id
1 'polypeptide(L)'
;MMRIEPRSKDADIKPSLLPEHPVIQHSRPLIESSPDAGFAKPHIDALVQALAKITGISANDTLDTLGETLDSGIALSPVQAAKCLQDLMRTHSFMRGVARAIQDQLKEKEQVEILYAGTGPYGLLLLPVLACFKDHRIQATLIDIHNENIDAVKRVVATLELDQYIRSIELADASQWLPPGEQKFDIILSETMNWMLKNEPQVLIFSHLVKYLRDEQSTLIPQQVVLDACVYNARHETDYKQGLMEKTEATDLGLFGCLNRESATAIAAGNLTLLDGEIHIPSPLPVDHNHLKLRTEVQVYQDLWLRDGESSLSLPLCFDHRHFQPGDTLRLTYQYGTVNGSPPGYSVLFPERSKTVEEPVSSDELGALGIRHLKRLWHKAQLDKVGRLNREIRNNEWLLDRSLIDLLEVGLEECLCFLYQTAKDYDSFERWLLEKNGGKIEPHRINEINRYLSTDSTSEPSKTCRYLSEEQKSFWQQNGYLVVENVLDKAQCQASVEAIYRFLEKHPEQPDTWYKHHSAQQNIMVQLFRDPALDANRKSEKIRQVFADLWQSENLHSSTDRVGFNPPETPTHQFNGTRLHWDLNFSEPLVFGIQGMIYLTDVAENQGAFRCVPGFHHKLEQWLAGLPEGADPNQQDLSGLEARYVSAPAGSLVVWHQFLPHGGSPNNALHPRIVQYLTMYP
;
A
#
# COMPACT_ATOMS: atom_id res chain seq x y z
N MET A 1 44.03 58.85 -50.64
CA MET A 1 42.63 59.07 -51.08
C MET A 1 41.79 57.91 -50.55
N MET A 2 40.56 58.21 -50.13
CA MET A 2 39.65 57.40 -49.31
C MET A 2 39.17 56.05 -49.88
N ARG A 3 38.85 55.15 -48.91
CA ARG A 3 37.85 54.05 -48.82
C ARG A 3 36.98 53.68 -50.04
N ILE A 4 36.67 52.37 -50.18
CA ILE A 4 35.35 51.73 -49.93
C ILE A 4 35.52 50.18 -49.94
N GLU A 5 34.84 49.51 -49.00
CA GLU A 5 34.83 48.05 -48.70
C GLU A 5 34.12 47.18 -49.76
N PRO A 6 34.40 45.87 -49.83
CA PRO A 6 33.46 44.88 -50.35
C PRO A 6 32.72 44.13 -49.22
N ARG A 7 31.39 44.11 -49.34
CA ARG A 7 30.42 43.41 -48.48
C ARG A 7 30.69 41.91 -48.36
N SER A 8 30.36 41.39 -47.17
CA SER A 8 30.43 39.98 -46.77
C SER A 8 29.64 39.03 -47.67
N LYS A 9 30.26 37.89 -47.97
CA LYS A 9 29.64 36.67 -48.47
C LYS A 9 28.73 36.04 -47.41
N ASP A 10 27.57 35.60 -47.86
CA ASP A 10 26.83 34.38 -47.49
C ASP A 10 27.15 33.77 -46.12
N ALA A 11 26.23 33.99 -45.17
CA ALA A 11 26.05 33.11 -44.03
C ALA A 11 24.99 32.07 -44.40
N ASP A 12 25.43 30.84 -44.65
CA ASP A 12 24.60 29.64 -44.64
C ASP A 12 23.88 29.53 -43.29
N ILE A 13 22.57 29.80 -43.27
CA ILE A 13 21.70 29.52 -42.14
C ILE A 13 21.32 28.03 -42.24
N LYS A 14 21.94 27.19 -41.42
CA LYS A 14 21.43 25.83 -41.14
C LYS A 14 20.01 25.95 -40.56
N PRO A 15 19.03 25.14 -41.01
CA PRO A 15 17.72 25.11 -40.38
C PRO A 15 17.87 24.65 -38.93
N SER A 16 17.42 25.48 -37.99
CA SER A 16 17.23 25.09 -36.60
C SER A 16 16.15 24.00 -36.55
N LEU A 17 16.54 22.75 -36.30
CA LEU A 17 15.61 21.67 -35.95
C LEU A 17 14.91 22.08 -34.64
N LEU A 18 13.59 22.25 -34.70
CA LEU A 18 12.76 22.37 -33.50
C LEU A 18 12.99 21.13 -32.61
N PRO A 19 13.07 21.29 -31.28
CA PRO A 19 13.23 20.15 -30.37
C PRO A 19 12.05 19.18 -30.51
N GLU A 20 12.37 17.89 -30.57
CA GLU A 20 11.40 16.78 -30.63
C GLU A 20 10.47 16.83 -29.41
N HIS A 21 9.17 16.53 -29.58
CA HIS A 21 8.20 16.63 -28.50
C HIS A 21 8.59 15.71 -27.31
N PRO A 22 8.47 16.12 -26.04
CA PRO A 22 8.94 15.35 -24.88
C PRO A 22 8.40 13.92 -24.82
N VAL A 23 7.14 13.71 -25.24
CA VAL A 23 6.54 12.37 -25.33
C VAL A 23 7.31 11.47 -26.28
N ILE A 24 7.73 11.97 -27.44
CA ILE A 24 8.51 11.19 -28.42
C ILE A 24 9.92 10.96 -27.88
N GLN A 25 10.56 12.00 -27.35
CA GLN A 25 11.91 11.94 -26.79
C GLN A 25 12.05 10.86 -25.70
N HIS A 26 11.03 10.70 -24.85
CA HIS A 26 11.07 9.76 -23.73
C HIS A 26 10.40 8.42 -24.00
N SER A 27 9.58 8.31 -25.05
CA SER A 27 9.04 7.01 -25.50
C SER A 27 10.06 6.21 -26.30
N ARG A 28 10.88 6.87 -27.14
CA ARG A 28 11.86 6.19 -28.00
C ARG A 28 12.83 5.27 -27.23
N PRO A 29 13.47 5.71 -26.12
CA PRO A 29 14.35 4.85 -25.34
C PRO A 29 13.63 3.63 -24.74
N LEU A 30 12.36 3.77 -24.34
CA LEU A 30 11.56 2.70 -23.76
C LEU A 30 11.15 1.64 -24.79
N ILE A 31 10.90 2.03 -26.04
CA ILE A 31 10.58 1.05 -27.09
C ILE A 31 11.84 0.37 -27.65
N GLU A 32 13.00 1.01 -27.59
CA GLU A 32 14.26 0.50 -28.17
C GLU A 32 15.11 -0.33 -27.18
N SER A 33 15.01 -0.06 -25.88
CA SER A 33 15.83 -0.71 -24.84
C SER A 33 15.10 -1.85 -24.13
N SER A 34 15.84 -2.82 -23.59
CA SER A 34 15.25 -3.87 -22.76
C SER A 34 14.65 -3.30 -21.47
N PRO A 35 13.55 -3.88 -20.95
CA PRO A 35 12.93 -3.42 -19.72
C PRO A 35 13.89 -3.42 -18.52
N ASP A 36 14.05 -2.26 -17.90
CA ASP A 36 14.82 -2.05 -16.67
C ASP A 36 14.20 -0.87 -15.91
N ALA A 37 13.93 -1.05 -14.62
CA ALA A 37 13.23 -0.05 -13.81
C ALA A 37 14.05 1.22 -13.58
N GLY A 38 15.36 1.08 -13.31
CA GLY A 38 16.26 2.21 -13.05
C GLY A 38 16.43 3.09 -14.29
N PHE A 39 16.58 2.46 -15.46
CA PHE A 39 16.64 3.11 -16.75
C PHE A 39 15.30 3.76 -17.13
N ALA A 40 14.18 3.06 -16.92
CA ALA A 40 12.87 3.55 -17.31
C ALA A 40 12.43 4.77 -16.50
N LYS A 41 12.83 4.85 -15.22
CA LYS A 41 12.38 5.88 -14.28
C LYS A 41 12.41 7.31 -14.82
N PRO A 42 13.56 7.87 -15.25
CA PRO A 42 13.60 9.25 -15.74
C PRO A 42 12.73 9.48 -16.98
N HIS A 43 12.57 8.47 -17.83
CA HIS A 43 11.73 8.55 -19.03
C HIS A 43 10.25 8.51 -18.70
N ILE A 44 9.85 7.60 -17.81
CA ILE A 44 8.46 7.47 -17.35
C ILE A 44 8.05 8.72 -16.56
N ASP A 45 8.87 9.22 -15.64
CA ASP A 45 8.59 10.44 -14.89
C ASP A 45 8.33 11.64 -15.84
N ALA A 46 9.14 11.77 -16.90
CA ALA A 46 8.97 12.81 -17.89
C ALA A 46 7.73 12.59 -18.79
N LEU A 47 7.42 11.33 -19.14
CA LEU A 47 6.19 10.99 -19.87
C LEU A 47 4.95 11.34 -19.08
N VAL A 48 4.92 11.00 -17.78
CA VAL A 48 3.83 11.36 -16.87
C VAL A 48 3.61 12.86 -16.86
N GLN A 49 4.67 13.66 -16.69
CA GLN A 49 4.56 15.11 -16.70
C GLN A 49 4.06 15.66 -18.05
N ALA A 50 4.58 15.14 -19.16
CA ALA A 50 4.19 15.60 -20.49
C ALA A 50 2.73 15.25 -20.82
N LEU A 51 2.32 14.01 -20.56
CA LEU A 51 0.96 13.55 -20.81
C LEU A 51 -0.06 14.19 -19.87
N ALA A 52 0.30 14.41 -18.60
CA ALA A 52 -0.53 15.16 -17.66
C ALA A 52 -0.76 16.61 -18.13
N LYS A 53 0.28 17.26 -18.66
CA LYS A 53 0.15 18.61 -19.23
C LYS A 53 -0.78 18.66 -20.44
N ILE A 54 -0.80 17.62 -21.27
CA ILE A 54 -1.67 17.55 -22.45
C ILE A 54 -3.12 17.30 -22.07
N THR A 55 -3.33 16.34 -21.17
CA THR A 55 -4.67 15.87 -20.81
C THR A 55 -5.32 16.73 -19.75
N GLY A 56 -4.55 17.43 -18.91
CA GLY A 56 -5.05 18.09 -17.71
C GLY A 56 -5.45 17.10 -16.61
N ILE A 57 -5.09 15.83 -16.74
CA ILE A 57 -5.31 14.78 -15.75
C ILE A 57 -3.92 14.33 -15.29
N SER A 58 -3.64 14.41 -13.99
CA SER A 58 -2.36 14.02 -13.41
C SER A 58 -2.52 12.81 -12.50
N ALA A 59 -1.50 11.96 -12.44
CA ALA A 59 -1.41 10.90 -11.43
C ALA A 59 -1.35 11.46 -9.98
N ASN A 60 -1.07 12.75 -9.83
CA ASN A 60 -1.03 13.48 -8.56
C ASN A 60 -2.32 14.27 -8.27
N ASP A 61 -3.29 14.31 -9.18
CA ASP A 61 -4.56 14.99 -8.94
C ASP A 61 -5.40 14.23 -7.91
N THR A 62 -6.27 14.97 -7.21
CA THR A 62 -7.28 14.40 -6.31
C THR A 62 -8.22 13.48 -7.09
N LEU A 63 -8.53 12.31 -6.52
CA LEU A 63 -9.54 11.40 -7.05
C LEU A 63 -10.93 12.00 -6.81
N ASP A 64 -11.43 12.80 -7.75
CA ASP A 64 -12.79 13.36 -7.65
C ASP A 64 -13.87 12.32 -7.99
N THR A 65 -13.51 11.22 -8.66
CA THR A 65 -14.40 10.10 -9.03
C THR A 65 -13.79 8.73 -8.70
N LEU A 66 -14.56 7.90 -7.99
CA LEU A 66 -14.29 6.46 -7.83
C LEU A 66 -14.62 5.74 -9.16
N GLY A 67 -13.89 4.68 -9.52
CA GLY A 67 -14.11 3.92 -10.75
C GLY A 67 -15.55 3.41 -10.92
N GLU A 68 -15.98 3.14 -12.16
CA GLU A 68 -17.32 2.62 -12.45
C GLU A 68 -17.42 1.11 -12.18
N THR A 69 -18.54 0.69 -11.56
CA THR A 69 -18.88 -0.73 -11.43
C THR A 69 -19.67 -1.18 -12.64
N LEU A 70 -19.19 -2.20 -13.33
CA LEU A 70 -19.82 -2.84 -14.49
C LEU A 70 -20.27 -4.25 -14.14
N ASP A 71 -21.16 -4.79 -14.96
CA ASP A 71 -21.54 -6.21 -14.87
C ASP A 71 -20.34 -7.15 -15.08
N SER A 72 -19.30 -6.65 -15.75
CA SER A 72 -18.07 -7.38 -16.08
C SER A 72 -16.93 -7.19 -15.08
N GLY A 73 -17.05 -6.26 -14.11
CA GLY A 73 -15.99 -5.93 -13.15
C GLY A 73 -15.91 -4.42 -12.85
N ILE A 74 -14.77 -3.97 -12.32
CA ILE A 74 -14.53 -2.56 -11.98
C ILE A 74 -13.70 -1.91 -13.08
N ALA A 75 -14.18 -0.79 -13.63
CA ALA A 75 -13.41 0.08 -14.51
C ALA A 75 -12.72 1.17 -13.67
N LEU A 76 -11.39 1.26 -13.73
CA LEU A 76 -10.63 2.24 -12.96
C LEU A 76 -10.90 3.68 -13.41
N SER A 77 -11.02 4.61 -12.46
CA SER A 77 -11.21 6.03 -12.78
C SER A 77 -9.99 6.60 -13.54
N PRO A 78 -10.14 7.75 -14.24
CA PRO A 78 -9.04 8.35 -15.00
C PRO A 78 -7.76 8.58 -14.18
N VAL A 79 -7.86 9.03 -12.93
CA VAL A 79 -6.70 9.24 -12.05
C VAL A 79 -6.09 7.92 -11.56
N GLN A 80 -6.90 6.86 -11.33
CA GLN A 80 -6.39 5.53 -11.00
C GLN A 80 -5.64 4.91 -12.19
N ALA A 81 -6.21 5.02 -13.39
CA ALA A 81 -5.54 4.63 -14.63
C ALA A 81 -4.25 5.43 -14.86
N ALA A 82 -4.24 6.72 -14.50
CA ALA A 82 -3.04 7.56 -14.56
C ALA A 82 -1.94 7.12 -13.59
N LYS A 83 -2.27 6.55 -12.43
CA LYS A 83 -1.28 6.03 -11.46
C LYS A 83 -0.58 4.75 -11.95
N CYS A 84 -1.21 3.98 -12.84
CA CYS A 84 -0.60 2.78 -13.44
C CYS A 84 0.70 3.08 -14.20
N LEU A 85 0.87 4.32 -14.69
CA LEU A 85 2.12 4.79 -15.31
C LEU A 85 3.34 4.74 -14.41
N GLN A 86 3.17 4.88 -13.10
CA GLN A 86 4.30 4.94 -12.17
C GLN A 86 4.89 3.54 -11.91
N ASP A 87 4.24 2.48 -12.40
CA ASP A 87 4.79 1.14 -12.44
C ASP A 87 5.80 1.02 -13.59
N LEU A 88 7.08 1.07 -13.22
CA LEU A 88 8.19 1.26 -14.15
C LEU A 88 8.37 0.07 -15.11
N MET A 89 8.35 -1.15 -14.56
CA MET A 89 8.54 -2.37 -15.35
C MET A 89 7.34 -2.65 -16.24
N ARG A 90 6.12 -2.45 -15.71
CA ARG A 90 4.86 -2.57 -16.46
C ARG A 90 4.86 -1.69 -17.70
N THR A 91 5.03 -0.39 -17.50
CA THR A 91 4.98 0.61 -18.58
C THR A 91 6.05 0.34 -19.64
N HIS A 92 7.30 0.09 -19.23
CA HIS A 92 8.40 -0.17 -20.16
C HIS A 92 8.15 -1.45 -20.97
N SER A 93 7.75 -2.54 -20.31
CA SER A 93 7.51 -3.83 -20.96
C SER A 93 6.36 -3.77 -21.96
N PHE A 94 5.23 -3.15 -21.60
CA PHE A 94 4.09 -2.98 -22.49
C PHE A 94 4.40 -2.08 -23.69
N MET A 95 5.01 -0.91 -23.49
CA MET A 95 5.37 -0.03 -24.60
C MET A 95 6.30 -0.71 -25.60
N ARG A 96 7.33 -1.42 -25.10
CA ARG A 96 8.25 -2.20 -25.95
C ARG A 96 7.52 -3.36 -26.65
N GLY A 97 6.67 -4.08 -25.92
CA GLY A 97 5.90 -5.20 -26.47
C GLY A 97 4.95 -4.79 -27.59
N VAL A 98 4.21 -3.69 -27.41
CA VAL A 98 3.34 -3.11 -28.43
C VAL A 98 4.16 -2.65 -29.65
N ALA A 99 5.28 -1.95 -29.44
CA ALA A 99 6.14 -1.53 -30.55
C ALA A 99 6.67 -2.71 -31.38
N ARG A 100 7.12 -3.79 -30.72
CA ARG A 100 7.58 -5.02 -31.39
C ARG A 100 6.45 -5.71 -32.15
N ALA A 101 5.27 -5.82 -31.54
CA ALA A 101 4.11 -6.43 -32.19
C ALA A 101 3.71 -5.67 -33.46
N ILE A 102 3.68 -4.33 -33.41
CA ILE A 102 3.41 -3.48 -34.58
C ILE A 102 4.45 -3.73 -35.69
N GLN A 103 5.74 -3.73 -35.34
CA GLN A 103 6.81 -3.96 -36.30
C GLN A 103 6.72 -5.34 -36.96
N ASP A 104 6.38 -6.38 -36.20
CA ASP A 104 6.23 -7.73 -36.73
C ASP A 104 5.02 -7.83 -37.67
N GLN A 105 3.88 -7.22 -37.34
CA GLN A 105 2.73 -7.16 -38.25
C GLN A 105 3.05 -6.36 -39.54
N LEU A 106 3.80 -5.26 -39.45
CA LEU A 106 4.16 -4.43 -40.60
C LEU A 106 5.12 -5.10 -41.60
N LYS A 107 5.82 -6.17 -41.20
CA LYS A 107 6.67 -6.99 -42.10
C LYS A 107 5.82 -7.86 -43.01
N GLU A 108 4.71 -8.37 -42.49
CA GLU A 108 3.87 -9.36 -43.18
C GLU A 108 2.62 -8.74 -43.83
N LYS A 109 2.17 -7.57 -43.35
CA LYS A 109 0.89 -6.96 -43.75
C LYS A 109 1.05 -5.60 -44.40
N GLU A 110 0.23 -5.36 -45.43
CA GLU A 110 0.15 -4.06 -46.12
C GLU A 110 -0.52 -2.98 -45.26
N GLN A 111 -1.38 -3.38 -44.33
CA GLN A 111 -2.06 -2.50 -43.37
C GLN A 111 -2.25 -3.23 -42.03
N VAL A 112 -1.96 -2.54 -40.94
CA VAL A 112 -2.06 -3.05 -39.56
C VAL A 112 -3.19 -2.34 -38.83
N GLU A 113 -4.22 -3.08 -38.47
CA GLU A 113 -5.36 -2.59 -37.68
C GLU A 113 -5.19 -2.98 -36.20
N ILE A 114 -5.26 -1.99 -35.32
CA ILE A 114 -5.06 -2.15 -33.89
C ILE A 114 -6.35 -1.76 -33.16
N LEU A 115 -6.79 -2.61 -32.23
CA LEU A 115 -7.83 -2.28 -31.27
C LEU A 115 -7.18 -2.07 -29.90
N TYR A 116 -7.38 -0.92 -29.28
CA TYR A 116 -6.96 -0.66 -27.91
C TYR A 116 -8.17 -0.42 -27.01
N ALA A 117 -8.47 -1.40 -26.16
CA ALA A 117 -9.58 -1.38 -25.22
C ALA A 117 -9.12 -1.05 -23.79
N GLY A 118 -9.75 -0.05 -23.16
CA GLY A 118 -9.36 0.48 -21.87
C GLY A 118 -8.12 1.36 -22.00
N THR A 119 -8.23 2.45 -22.75
CA THR A 119 -7.07 3.30 -23.06
C THR A 119 -6.53 4.07 -21.86
N GLY A 120 -7.39 4.32 -20.87
CA GLY A 120 -7.13 5.31 -19.84
C GLY A 120 -7.04 6.72 -20.44
N PRO A 121 -6.69 7.73 -19.62
CA PRO A 121 -6.69 9.13 -20.07
C PRO A 121 -5.56 9.45 -21.06
N TYR A 122 -4.50 8.64 -21.07
CA TYR A 122 -3.29 8.93 -21.84
C TYR A 122 -3.13 8.08 -23.10
N GLY A 123 -3.90 6.99 -23.25
CA GLY A 123 -3.65 5.99 -24.29
C GLY A 123 -2.22 5.47 -24.25
N LEU A 124 -1.66 5.31 -23.05
CA LEU A 124 -0.22 5.19 -22.77
C LEU A 124 0.46 4.09 -23.58
N LEU A 125 -0.18 2.93 -23.70
CA LEU A 125 0.47 1.76 -24.26
C LEU A 125 0.61 1.85 -25.79
N LEU A 126 -0.15 2.73 -26.45
CA LEU A 126 -0.21 2.83 -27.90
C LEU A 126 0.14 4.23 -28.44
N LEU A 127 -0.45 5.31 -27.93
CA LEU A 127 -0.30 6.65 -28.55
C LEU A 127 1.15 7.17 -28.53
N PRO A 128 1.90 7.08 -27.42
CA PRO A 128 3.31 7.46 -27.41
C PRO A 128 4.17 6.57 -28.32
N VAL A 129 3.79 5.29 -28.47
CA VAL A 129 4.41 4.36 -29.41
C VAL A 129 4.14 4.85 -30.84
N LEU A 130 2.90 5.10 -31.24
CA LEU A 130 2.53 5.60 -32.57
C LEU A 130 3.24 6.92 -32.91
N ALA A 131 3.42 7.82 -31.95
CA ALA A 131 4.17 9.07 -32.14
C ALA A 131 5.66 8.85 -32.46
N CYS A 132 6.22 7.70 -32.11
CA CYS A 132 7.57 7.29 -32.51
C CYS A 132 7.60 6.64 -33.90
N PHE A 133 6.46 6.15 -34.40
CA PHE A 133 6.33 5.53 -35.71
C PHE A 133 6.02 6.59 -36.78
N LYS A 134 6.52 6.36 -38.00
CA LYS A 134 6.29 7.23 -39.18
C LYS A 134 5.72 6.41 -40.35
N ASP A 135 4.87 5.43 -40.05
CA ASP A 135 4.38 4.45 -41.03
C ASP A 135 2.85 4.49 -41.16
N HIS A 136 2.36 5.16 -42.20
CA HIS A 136 0.94 5.37 -42.45
C HIS A 136 0.11 4.09 -42.71
N ARG A 137 0.74 2.91 -42.73
CA ARG A 137 0.04 1.62 -42.82
C ARG A 137 -0.66 1.21 -41.52
N ILE A 138 -0.44 1.94 -40.43
CA ILE A 138 -1.07 1.66 -39.13
C ILE A 138 -2.40 2.41 -39.01
N GLN A 139 -3.44 1.72 -38.52
CA GLN A 139 -4.72 2.29 -38.14
C GLN A 139 -5.15 1.75 -36.77
N ALA A 140 -5.66 2.62 -35.90
CA ALA A 140 -6.06 2.27 -34.54
C ALA A 140 -7.50 2.69 -34.23
N THR A 141 -8.24 1.81 -33.58
CA THR A 141 -9.52 2.08 -32.93
C THR A 141 -9.30 2.06 -31.41
N LEU A 142 -9.69 3.15 -30.74
CA LEU A 142 -9.49 3.36 -29.31
C LEU A 142 -10.83 3.30 -28.58
N ILE A 143 -10.94 2.49 -27.53
CA ILE A 143 -12.17 2.32 -26.76
C ILE A 143 -11.90 2.59 -25.28
N ASP A 144 -12.72 3.42 -24.67
CA ASP A 144 -12.76 3.61 -23.23
C ASP A 144 -14.21 3.81 -22.77
N ILE A 145 -14.52 3.48 -21.53
CA ILE A 145 -15.86 3.61 -20.97
C ILE A 145 -16.10 4.98 -20.33
N HIS A 146 -15.04 5.70 -19.97
CA HIS A 146 -15.17 7.02 -19.35
C HIS A 146 -15.04 8.14 -20.38
N ASN A 147 -16.02 9.05 -20.41
CA ASN A 147 -15.99 10.20 -21.33
C ASN A 147 -14.76 11.11 -21.10
N GLU A 148 -14.33 11.25 -19.84
CA GLU A 148 -13.13 12.01 -19.48
C GLU A 148 -11.86 11.45 -20.14
N ASN A 149 -11.72 10.12 -20.20
CA ASN A 149 -10.62 9.45 -20.87
C ASN A 149 -10.67 9.67 -22.38
N ILE A 150 -11.86 9.58 -22.99
CA ILE A 150 -12.06 9.83 -24.42
C ILE A 150 -11.64 11.26 -24.79
N ASP A 151 -12.04 12.25 -24.01
CA ASP A 151 -11.66 13.64 -24.25
C ASP A 151 -10.16 13.89 -24.05
N ALA A 152 -9.55 13.23 -23.06
CA ALA A 152 -8.11 13.28 -22.82
C ALA A 152 -7.31 12.64 -23.96
N VAL A 153 -7.72 11.45 -24.43
CA VAL A 153 -7.12 10.76 -25.57
C VAL A 153 -7.23 11.59 -26.85
N LYS A 154 -8.37 12.24 -27.12
CA LYS A 154 -8.50 13.19 -28.25
C LYS A 154 -7.49 14.33 -28.18
N ARG A 155 -7.22 14.88 -26.98
CA ARG A 155 -6.19 15.91 -26.79
C ARG A 155 -4.78 15.38 -27.06
N VAL A 156 -4.48 14.15 -26.63
CA VAL A 156 -3.19 13.50 -26.92
C VAL A 156 -3.01 13.29 -28.43
N VAL A 157 -4.02 12.74 -29.11
CA VAL A 157 -3.99 12.53 -30.57
C VAL A 157 -3.75 13.84 -31.32
N ALA A 158 -4.50 14.90 -30.99
CA ALA A 158 -4.35 16.19 -31.64
C ALA A 158 -2.99 16.84 -31.36
N THR A 159 -2.49 16.77 -30.12
CA THR A 159 -1.20 17.39 -29.73
C THR A 159 0.00 16.69 -30.35
N LEU A 160 -0.09 15.37 -30.53
CA LEU A 160 0.96 14.56 -31.14
C LEU A 160 0.77 14.39 -32.66
N GLU A 161 -0.22 15.08 -33.26
CA GLU A 161 -0.55 15.04 -34.69
C GLU A 161 -0.77 13.61 -35.22
N LEU A 162 -1.52 12.80 -34.47
CA LEU A 162 -1.73 11.37 -34.74
C LEU A 162 -3.00 11.06 -35.53
N ASP A 163 -3.78 12.05 -35.96
CA ASP A 163 -5.09 11.85 -36.59
C ASP A 163 -5.08 10.84 -37.74
N GLN A 164 -4.01 10.83 -38.54
CA GLN A 164 -3.81 9.90 -39.66
C GLN A 164 -3.73 8.42 -39.25
N TYR A 165 -3.39 8.13 -37.99
CA TYR A 165 -3.31 6.77 -37.45
C TYR A 165 -4.62 6.34 -36.78
N ILE A 166 -5.54 7.26 -36.51
CA ILE A 166 -6.72 6.98 -35.68
C ILE A 166 -7.94 6.84 -36.58
N ARG A 167 -8.51 5.63 -36.60
CA ARG A 167 -9.75 5.33 -37.30
C ARG A 167 -10.96 5.85 -36.52
N SER A 168 -11.01 5.55 -35.23
CA SER A 168 -12.09 5.96 -34.34
C SER A 168 -11.64 6.00 -32.87
N ILE A 169 -12.30 6.86 -32.10
CA ILE A 169 -12.19 6.95 -30.64
C ILE A 169 -13.61 6.85 -30.09
N GLU A 170 -13.92 5.78 -29.37
CA GLU A 170 -15.28 5.35 -29.08
C GLU A 170 -15.52 5.21 -27.56
N LEU A 171 -16.61 5.84 -27.09
CA LEU A 171 -17.08 5.71 -25.71
C LEU A 171 -17.96 4.46 -25.60
N ALA A 172 -17.42 3.35 -25.09
CA ALA A 172 -18.14 2.09 -25.00
C ALA A 172 -17.54 1.11 -23.97
N ASP A 173 -18.36 0.19 -23.49
CA ASP A 173 -17.90 -1.00 -22.76
C ASP A 173 -17.28 -2.01 -23.74
N ALA A 174 -15.96 -2.18 -23.63
CA ALA A 174 -15.20 -3.10 -24.49
C ALA A 174 -15.62 -4.58 -24.34
N SER A 175 -16.26 -4.98 -23.25
CA SER A 175 -16.77 -6.35 -23.06
C SER A 175 -18.03 -6.64 -23.88
N GLN A 176 -18.71 -5.61 -24.38
CA GLN A 176 -19.93 -5.71 -25.20
C GLN A 176 -19.81 -5.02 -26.56
N TRP A 177 -18.74 -4.25 -26.79
CA TRP A 177 -18.56 -3.43 -27.98
C TRP A 177 -18.53 -4.26 -29.27
N LEU A 178 -19.23 -3.78 -30.29
CA LEU A 178 -19.26 -4.41 -31.61
C LEU A 178 -18.56 -3.49 -32.61
N PRO A 179 -17.56 -3.97 -33.36
CA PRO A 179 -16.91 -3.16 -34.36
C PRO A 179 -17.89 -2.71 -35.45
N PRO A 180 -17.75 -1.48 -35.96
CA PRO A 180 -18.52 -1.04 -37.12
C PRO A 180 -18.27 -1.94 -38.33
N GLY A 181 -19.34 -2.55 -38.85
CA GLY A 181 -19.26 -3.47 -39.99
C GLY A 181 -18.57 -4.79 -39.66
N GLU A 182 -17.71 -5.28 -40.56
CA GLU A 182 -16.97 -6.54 -40.39
C GLU A 182 -15.48 -6.32 -40.08
N GLN A 183 -15.14 -5.24 -39.36
CA GLN A 183 -13.75 -4.90 -39.07
C GLN A 183 -13.03 -6.01 -38.30
N LYS A 184 -11.78 -6.27 -38.68
CA LYS A 184 -10.87 -7.25 -38.08
C LYS A 184 -9.52 -6.63 -37.75
N PHE A 185 -8.93 -7.09 -36.65
CA PHE A 185 -7.73 -6.50 -36.05
C PHE A 185 -6.52 -7.45 -36.11
N ASP A 186 -5.35 -6.88 -36.31
CA ASP A 186 -4.06 -7.55 -36.26
C ASP A 186 -3.50 -7.58 -34.84
N ILE A 187 -3.83 -6.56 -34.04
CA ILE A 187 -3.46 -6.47 -32.63
C ILE A 187 -4.70 -6.07 -31.84
N ILE A 188 -5.05 -6.83 -30.81
CA ILE A 188 -6.02 -6.43 -29.80
C ILE A 188 -5.27 -6.25 -28.48
N LEU A 189 -5.20 -5.01 -28.01
CA LEU A 189 -4.49 -4.58 -26.82
C LEU A 189 -5.51 -4.25 -25.73
N SER A 190 -5.34 -4.84 -24.54
CA SER A 190 -6.03 -4.38 -23.33
C SER A 190 -5.22 -4.74 -22.11
N GLU A 191 -5.13 -3.78 -21.19
CA GLU A 191 -4.53 -3.94 -19.87
C GLU A 191 -5.53 -3.46 -18.81
N THR A 192 -6.67 -4.15 -18.78
CA THR A 192 -7.80 -3.94 -17.85
C THR A 192 -7.82 -5.07 -16.84
N MET A 193 -6.68 -5.26 -16.17
CA MET A 193 -6.41 -6.39 -15.29
C MET A 193 -5.72 -5.97 -14.01
N ASN A 194 -5.96 -6.77 -12.98
CA ASN A 194 -5.18 -6.79 -11.76
C ASN A 194 -4.50 -8.16 -11.59
N TRP A 195 -3.59 -8.28 -10.62
CA TRP A 195 -3.00 -9.58 -10.27
C TRP A 195 -4.09 -10.61 -9.95
N MET A 196 -3.83 -11.88 -10.27
CA MET A 196 -4.81 -12.98 -10.19
C MET A 196 -6.07 -12.76 -11.03
N LEU A 197 -6.03 -11.88 -12.05
CA LEU A 197 -7.19 -11.53 -12.88
C LEU A 197 -8.41 -11.11 -12.05
N LYS A 198 -8.18 -10.50 -10.88
CA LYS A 198 -9.26 -10.08 -10.00
C LYS A 198 -9.72 -8.67 -10.34
N ASN A 199 -10.94 -8.35 -9.91
CA ASN A 199 -11.59 -7.05 -9.95
C ASN A 199 -11.91 -6.48 -11.33
N GLU A 200 -10.99 -6.54 -12.29
CA GLU A 200 -11.09 -5.86 -13.59
C GLU A 200 -11.48 -6.83 -14.74
N PRO A 201 -12.15 -6.35 -15.81
CA PRO A 201 -12.84 -7.19 -16.80
C PRO A 201 -11.96 -7.83 -17.89
N GLN A 202 -10.64 -7.98 -17.71
CA GLN A 202 -9.70 -8.50 -18.73
C GLN A 202 -10.17 -9.80 -19.40
N VAL A 203 -10.60 -10.78 -18.61
CA VAL A 203 -11.02 -12.09 -19.14
C VAL A 203 -12.23 -11.94 -20.05
N LEU A 204 -13.21 -11.12 -19.67
CA LEU A 204 -14.40 -10.87 -20.47
C LEU A 204 -14.11 -10.04 -21.71
N ILE A 205 -13.27 -9.00 -21.60
CA ILE A 205 -12.84 -8.19 -22.74
C ILE A 205 -12.12 -9.06 -23.78
N PHE A 206 -11.15 -9.87 -23.35
CA PHE A 206 -10.44 -10.76 -24.28
C PHE A 206 -11.35 -11.83 -24.86
N SER A 207 -12.18 -12.49 -24.05
CA SER A 207 -13.10 -13.51 -24.55
C SER A 207 -14.13 -12.95 -25.54
N HIS A 208 -14.59 -11.71 -25.34
CA HIS A 208 -15.49 -11.07 -26.30
C HIS A 208 -14.78 -10.63 -27.57
N LEU A 209 -13.60 -10.00 -27.44
CA LEU A 209 -12.91 -9.37 -28.56
C LEU A 209 -12.07 -10.34 -29.41
N VAL A 210 -11.67 -11.50 -28.89
CA VAL A 210 -10.81 -12.49 -29.58
C VAL A 210 -11.35 -12.88 -30.96
N LYS A 211 -12.68 -12.93 -31.12
CA LYS A 211 -13.35 -13.26 -32.40
C LYS A 211 -13.14 -12.23 -33.51
N TYR A 212 -12.65 -11.03 -33.18
CA TYR A 212 -12.34 -9.97 -34.13
C TYR A 212 -10.87 -9.95 -34.55
N LEU A 213 -10.04 -10.89 -34.09
CA LEU A 213 -8.73 -11.10 -34.67
C LEU A 213 -8.88 -11.50 -36.16
N ARG A 214 -8.03 -10.91 -37.00
CA ARG A 214 -8.06 -11.12 -38.46
C ARG A 214 -7.68 -12.53 -38.86
N ASP A 215 -6.59 -13.03 -38.31
CA ASP A 215 -5.98 -14.30 -38.71
C ASP A 215 -5.11 -14.89 -37.58
N GLU A 216 -4.50 -16.04 -37.85
CA GLU A 216 -3.61 -16.74 -36.93
C GLU A 216 -2.34 -15.93 -36.60
N GLN A 217 -1.91 -15.01 -37.47
CA GLN A 217 -0.76 -14.15 -37.22
C GLN A 217 -1.11 -12.94 -36.35
N SER A 218 -2.37 -12.56 -36.24
CA SER A 218 -2.82 -11.53 -35.30
C SER A 218 -2.48 -11.92 -33.84
N THR A 219 -2.49 -10.96 -32.91
CA THR A 219 -2.16 -11.24 -31.50
C THR A 219 -3.04 -10.48 -30.51
N LEU A 220 -3.22 -11.07 -29.33
CA LEU A 220 -3.62 -10.33 -28.13
C LEU A 220 -2.36 -9.73 -27.48
N ILE A 221 -2.51 -8.60 -26.79
CA ILE A 221 -1.49 -8.03 -25.90
C ILE A 221 -2.16 -7.67 -24.56
N PRO A 222 -1.76 -8.29 -23.43
CA PRO A 222 -0.70 -9.30 -23.33
C PRO A 222 -1.05 -10.61 -24.09
N GLN A 223 -0.03 -11.36 -24.51
CA GLN A 223 -0.22 -12.64 -25.22
C GLN A 223 -0.75 -13.73 -24.28
N GLN A 224 -0.32 -13.71 -23.02
CA GLN A 224 -0.88 -14.57 -21.99
C GLN A 224 -0.69 -14.01 -20.59
N VAL A 225 -1.63 -14.33 -19.71
CA VAL A 225 -1.55 -14.18 -18.25
C VAL A 225 -1.56 -15.57 -17.66
N VAL A 226 -0.41 -15.99 -17.13
CA VAL A 226 -0.17 -17.31 -16.57
C VAL A 226 -0.35 -17.26 -15.06
N LEU A 227 -1.07 -18.24 -14.52
CA LEU A 227 -1.37 -18.36 -13.11
C LEU A 227 -0.88 -19.71 -12.60
N ASP A 228 0.03 -19.66 -11.64
CA ASP A 228 0.70 -20.83 -11.11
C ASP A 228 0.84 -20.77 -9.60
N ALA A 229 1.21 -21.90 -9.00
CA ALA A 229 1.50 -21.96 -7.58
C ALA A 229 2.91 -22.48 -7.32
N CYS A 230 3.52 -22.01 -6.23
CA CYS A 230 4.75 -22.57 -5.70
C CYS A 230 4.72 -22.56 -4.17
N VAL A 231 5.48 -23.44 -3.54
CA VAL A 231 5.81 -23.34 -2.11
C VAL A 231 7.18 -22.69 -1.96
N TYR A 232 7.40 -21.99 -0.86
CA TYR A 232 8.67 -21.32 -0.57
C TYR A 232 8.88 -21.12 0.93
N ASN A 233 10.05 -20.58 1.31
CA ASN A 233 10.33 -20.12 2.67
C ASN A 233 10.18 -18.59 2.76
N ALA A 234 9.19 -18.10 3.49
CA ALA A 234 8.93 -16.66 3.60
C ALA A 234 10.03 -15.88 4.32
N ARG A 235 10.71 -16.50 5.29
CA ARG A 235 11.83 -15.89 5.99
C ARG A 235 13.02 -15.73 5.05
N HIS A 236 13.37 -16.77 4.29
CA HIS A 236 14.48 -16.69 3.34
C HIS A 236 14.21 -15.64 2.25
N GLU A 237 12.96 -15.51 1.78
CA GLU A 237 12.60 -14.46 0.83
C GLU A 237 12.76 -13.05 1.44
N THR A 238 12.38 -12.88 2.71
CA THR A 238 12.55 -11.60 3.43
C THR A 238 14.03 -11.26 3.61
N ASP A 239 14.81 -12.22 4.07
CA ASP A 239 16.25 -12.09 4.29
C ASP A 239 16.99 -11.79 2.97
N TYR A 240 16.59 -12.43 1.85
CA TYR A 240 17.10 -12.11 0.51
C TYR A 240 16.78 -10.67 0.10
N LYS A 241 15.53 -10.22 0.28
CA LYS A 241 15.12 -8.83 -0.02
C LYS A 241 15.90 -7.80 0.82
N GLN A 242 16.38 -8.19 2.00
CA GLN A 242 17.22 -7.36 2.87
C GLN A 242 18.74 -7.52 2.59
N GLY A 243 19.13 -8.36 1.63
CA GLY A 243 20.54 -8.62 1.31
C GLY A 243 21.27 -9.45 2.37
N LEU A 244 20.55 -10.12 3.27
CA LEU A 244 21.11 -10.93 4.35
C LEU A 244 21.50 -12.34 3.88
N MET A 245 20.94 -12.81 2.76
CA MET A 245 21.26 -14.11 2.19
C MET A 245 21.01 -14.16 0.68
N GLU A 246 21.48 -15.22 0.02
CA GLU A 246 21.19 -15.50 -1.39
C GLU A 246 19.76 -16.00 -1.60
N LYS A 247 19.22 -15.79 -2.81
CA LYS A 247 17.85 -16.20 -3.16
C LYS A 247 17.74 -17.72 -3.12
N THR A 248 16.83 -18.23 -2.29
CA THR A 248 16.49 -19.65 -2.28
C THR A 248 15.44 -19.98 -3.35
N GLU A 249 15.55 -21.15 -3.95
CA GLU A 249 14.56 -21.61 -4.93
C GLU A 249 13.21 -21.91 -4.28
N ALA A 250 12.14 -21.51 -4.95
CA ALA A 250 10.78 -21.96 -4.66
C ALA A 250 10.54 -23.29 -5.39
N THR A 251 9.67 -24.13 -4.84
CA THR A 251 9.26 -25.37 -5.50
C THR A 251 7.93 -25.15 -6.21
N ASP A 252 7.94 -25.20 -7.55
CA ASP A 252 6.75 -25.04 -8.36
C ASP A 252 5.76 -26.21 -8.17
N LEU A 253 4.48 -25.87 -8.05
CA LEU A 253 3.36 -26.81 -7.91
C LEU A 253 2.56 -26.97 -9.21
N GLY A 254 2.85 -26.13 -10.22
CA GLY A 254 2.22 -26.17 -11.53
C GLY A 254 1.24 -25.03 -11.79
N LEU A 255 0.72 -25.02 -13.02
CA LEU A 255 -0.26 -24.04 -13.49
C LEU A 255 -1.66 -24.41 -13.01
N PHE A 256 -2.46 -23.41 -12.64
CA PHE A 256 -3.89 -23.59 -12.39
C PHE A 256 -4.77 -22.76 -13.32
N GLY A 257 -4.21 -21.81 -14.08
CA GLY A 257 -4.98 -21.03 -15.04
C GLY A 257 -4.08 -20.33 -16.06
N CYS A 258 -4.61 -20.08 -17.25
CA CYS A 258 -3.93 -19.27 -18.26
C CYS A 258 -4.95 -18.55 -19.14
N LEU A 259 -4.92 -17.21 -19.14
CA LEU A 259 -5.66 -16.40 -20.09
C LEU A 259 -4.77 -16.12 -21.30
N ASN A 260 -5.10 -16.68 -22.45
CA ASN A 260 -4.41 -16.46 -23.72
C ASN A 260 -5.44 -16.49 -24.87
N ARG A 261 -4.99 -16.46 -26.13
CA ARG A 261 -5.91 -16.54 -27.28
C ARG A 261 -6.79 -17.80 -27.26
N GLU A 262 -6.22 -18.97 -26.97
CA GLU A 262 -6.93 -20.24 -26.99
C GLU A 262 -8.00 -20.28 -25.90
N SER A 263 -7.64 -19.87 -24.67
CA SER A 263 -8.58 -19.87 -23.57
C SER A 263 -9.65 -18.79 -23.71
N ALA A 264 -9.30 -17.58 -24.19
CA ALA A 264 -10.28 -16.56 -24.54
C ALA A 264 -11.28 -17.06 -25.59
N THR A 265 -10.81 -17.77 -26.64
CA THR A 265 -11.68 -18.33 -27.68
C THR A 265 -12.62 -19.40 -27.12
N ALA A 266 -12.11 -20.28 -26.25
CA ALA A 266 -12.91 -21.34 -25.64
C ALA A 266 -13.94 -20.79 -24.64
N ILE A 267 -13.58 -19.76 -23.87
CA ILE A 267 -14.50 -19.05 -22.97
C ILE A 267 -15.60 -18.36 -23.78
N ALA A 268 -15.25 -17.72 -24.91
CA ALA A 268 -16.22 -17.12 -25.82
C ALA A 268 -17.23 -18.14 -26.38
N ALA A 269 -16.81 -19.41 -26.53
CA ALA A 269 -17.64 -20.53 -26.95
C ALA A 269 -18.46 -21.15 -25.79
N GLY A 270 -18.37 -20.61 -24.58
CA GLY A 270 -19.15 -21.03 -23.41
C GLY A 270 -18.41 -21.93 -22.41
N ASN A 271 -17.11 -22.17 -22.59
CA ASN A 271 -16.33 -22.97 -21.63
C ASN A 271 -15.85 -22.12 -20.43
N LEU A 272 -16.76 -21.90 -19.48
CA LEU A 272 -16.51 -21.05 -18.31
C LEU A 272 -15.69 -21.73 -17.19
N THR A 273 -15.33 -23.01 -17.30
CA THR A 273 -14.50 -23.68 -16.28
C THR A 273 -13.04 -23.79 -16.70
N LEU A 274 -12.65 -23.15 -17.81
CA LEU A 274 -11.31 -23.30 -18.39
C LEU A 274 -10.21 -22.65 -17.54
N LEU A 275 -10.58 -21.66 -16.73
CA LEU A 275 -9.67 -21.03 -15.77
C LEU A 275 -9.74 -21.68 -14.39
N ASP A 276 -10.58 -22.70 -14.19
CA ASP A 276 -10.58 -23.45 -12.94
C ASP A 276 -9.34 -24.35 -12.89
N GLY A 277 -8.80 -24.56 -11.70
CA GLY A 277 -7.61 -25.38 -11.51
C GLY A 277 -7.54 -26.04 -10.15
N GLU A 278 -6.68 -27.05 -10.05
CA GLU A 278 -6.38 -27.74 -8.80
C GLU A 278 -4.87 -27.75 -8.57
N ILE A 279 -4.46 -27.39 -7.34
CA ILE A 279 -3.06 -27.40 -6.92
C ILE A 279 -2.88 -28.42 -5.81
N HIS A 280 -1.89 -29.29 -5.97
CA HIS A 280 -1.55 -30.32 -5.01
C HIS A 280 -0.34 -29.89 -4.18
N ILE A 281 -0.51 -29.87 -2.85
CA ILE A 281 0.57 -29.58 -1.91
C ILE A 281 1.41 -30.86 -1.71
N PRO A 282 2.75 -30.80 -1.89
CA PRO A 282 3.62 -31.95 -1.69
C PRO A 282 3.53 -32.52 -0.27
N SER A 283 3.64 -33.84 -0.14
CA SER A 283 3.74 -34.55 1.13
C SER A 283 4.93 -35.53 1.12
N PRO A 284 6.00 -35.29 1.91
CA PRO A 284 6.20 -34.13 2.78
C PRO A 284 6.42 -32.83 1.99
N LEU A 285 6.33 -31.68 2.67
CA LEU A 285 6.77 -30.41 2.09
C LEU A 285 8.28 -30.44 1.80
N PRO A 286 8.75 -29.72 0.78
CA PRO A 286 10.17 -29.52 0.54
C PRO A 286 10.86 -28.92 1.77
N VAL A 287 12.15 -29.23 1.94
CA VAL A 287 12.93 -28.79 3.09
C VAL A 287 12.87 -27.27 3.22
N ASP A 288 12.67 -26.79 4.45
CA ASP A 288 12.55 -25.37 4.83
C ASP A 288 11.35 -24.61 4.25
N HIS A 289 10.50 -25.22 3.42
CA HIS A 289 9.34 -24.54 2.85
C HIS A 289 8.18 -24.45 3.86
N ASN A 290 7.56 -23.28 3.98
CA ASN A 290 6.54 -23.01 4.99
C ASN A 290 5.37 -22.12 4.52
N HIS A 291 5.43 -21.59 3.30
CA HIS A 291 4.36 -20.77 2.71
C HIS A 291 4.03 -21.24 1.30
N LEU A 292 2.77 -21.04 0.91
CA LEU A 292 2.24 -21.21 -0.43
C LEU A 292 2.13 -19.83 -1.09
N LYS A 293 2.50 -19.75 -2.35
CA LYS A 293 2.40 -18.56 -3.19
C LYS A 293 1.60 -18.91 -4.45
N LEU A 294 0.57 -18.13 -4.76
CA LEU A 294 -0.08 -18.12 -6.07
C LEU A 294 0.45 -16.91 -6.84
N ARG A 295 1.04 -17.14 -8.01
CA ARG A 295 1.71 -16.11 -8.81
C ARG A 295 0.88 -15.76 -10.03
N THR A 296 1.08 -14.53 -10.50
CA THR A 296 0.59 -14.05 -11.79
C THR A 296 1.79 -13.63 -12.61
N GLU A 297 1.94 -14.20 -13.79
CA GLU A 297 2.99 -13.82 -14.73
C GLU A 297 2.35 -13.36 -16.04
N VAL A 298 2.81 -12.23 -16.57
CA VAL A 298 2.21 -11.61 -17.75
C VAL A 298 3.21 -11.64 -18.88
N GLN A 299 2.98 -12.47 -19.89
CA GLN A 299 3.72 -12.38 -21.14
C GLN A 299 3.11 -11.27 -21.97
N VAL A 300 3.80 -10.12 -22.01
CA VAL A 300 3.35 -8.98 -22.82
C VAL A 300 3.42 -9.35 -24.30
N TYR A 301 4.61 -9.71 -24.79
CA TYR A 301 4.83 -10.09 -26.18
C TYR A 301 6.16 -10.85 -26.34
N GLN A 302 6.13 -12.05 -26.92
CA GLN A 302 7.27 -12.94 -27.14
C GLN A 302 8.09 -13.15 -25.86
N ASP A 303 9.37 -12.79 -25.83
CA ASP A 303 10.26 -12.94 -24.67
C ASP A 303 10.05 -11.90 -23.55
N LEU A 304 9.12 -10.95 -23.72
CA LEU A 304 8.86 -9.92 -22.70
C LEU A 304 7.83 -10.42 -21.67
N TRP A 305 8.27 -10.53 -20.42
CA TRP A 305 7.47 -10.99 -19.30
C TRP A 305 7.53 -10.01 -18.13
N LEU A 306 6.42 -9.90 -17.39
CA LEU A 306 6.38 -9.40 -16.04
C LEU A 306 6.25 -10.60 -15.10
N ARG A 307 7.25 -10.83 -14.25
CA ARG A 307 7.36 -11.96 -13.32
C ARG A 307 7.08 -11.53 -11.89
N ASP A 308 7.04 -12.51 -10.98
CA ASP A 308 6.74 -12.36 -9.55
C ASP A 308 7.41 -11.13 -8.91
N GLY A 309 6.59 -10.16 -8.51
CA GLY A 309 7.02 -8.96 -7.79
C GLY A 309 7.66 -7.85 -8.63
N GLU A 310 7.74 -7.99 -9.96
CA GLU A 310 8.29 -6.94 -10.84
C GLU A 310 7.30 -5.79 -11.08
N SER A 311 6.00 -6.04 -10.93
CA SER A 311 4.93 -5.07 -11.16
C SER A 311 3.77 -5.31 -10.20
N SER A 312 2.93 -4.29 -10.03
CA SER A 312 1.60 -4.40 -9.42
C SER A 312 0.74 -5.52 -10.03
N LEU A 313 0.91 -5.85 -11.31
CA LEU A 313 0.18 -6.93 -12.00
C LEU A 313 0.66 -8.34 -11.65
N SER A 314 1.88 -8.46 -11.11
CA SER A 314 2.53 -9.73 -10.80
C SER A 314 2.78 -9.91 -9.30
N LEU A 315 2.04 -9.18 -8.46
CA LEU A 315 2.06 -9.37 -7.01
C LEU A 315 1.43 -10.73 -6.65
N PRO A 316 2.08 -11.54 -5.80
CA PRO A 316 1.56 -12.86 -5.47
C PRO A 316 0.53 -12.82 -4.34
N LEU A 317 -0.38 -13.81 -4.36
CA LEU A 317 -1.24 -14.13 -3.22
C LEU A 317 -0.55 -15.18 -2.35
N CYS A 318 -0.25 -14.85 -1.09
CA CYS A 318 0.52 -15.71 -0.19
C CYS A 318 -0.35 -16.28 0.93
N PHE A 319 -0.11 -17.54 1.27
CA PHE A 319 -0.75 -18.24 2.38
C PHE A 319 0.31 -18.89 3.27
N ASP A 320 0.17 -18.73 4.58
CA ASP A 320 1.02 -19.44 5.55
C ASP A 320 0.55 -20.89 5.78
N HIS A 321 1.36 -21.65 6.52
CA HIS A 321 1.11 -23.03 6.90
C HIS A 321 -0.19 -23.26 7.68
N ARG A 322 -0.91 -22.22 8.13
CA ARG A 322 -2.20 -22.37 8.82
C ARG A 322 -3.34 -22.64 7.83
N HIS A 323 -3.14 -22.31 6.56
CA HIS A 323 -4.16 -22.48 5.51
C HIS A 323 -4.12 -23.87 4.87
N PHE A 324 -2.96 -24.51 4.81
CA PHE A 324 -2.75 -25.80 4.12
C PHE A 324 -1.89 -26.78 4.93
N GLN A 325 -1.94 -28.07 4.60
CA GLN A 325 -1.02 -29.11 5.10
C GLN A 325 -0.38 -29.86 3.92
N PRO A 326 0.77 -30.50 4.15
CA PRO A 326 1.33 -31.44 3.19
C PRO A 326 0.29 -32.48 2.73
N GLY A 327 0.08 -32.60 1.42
CA GLY A 327 -0.88 -33.54 0.82
C GLY A 327 -2.26 -32.97 0.50
N ASP A 328 -2.53 -31.71 0.82
CA ASP A 328 -3.77 -31.05 0.42
C ASP A 328 -3.92 -30.92 -1.09
N THR A 329 -5.17 -30.93 -1.55
CA THR A 329 -5.55 -30.44 -2.87
C THR A 329 -6.38 -29.16 -2.68
N LEU A 330 -5.90 -28.06 -3.23
CA LEU A 330 -6.61 -26.79 -3.29
C LEU A 330 -7.40 -26.72 -4.58
N ARG A 331 -8.65 -26.24 -4.50
CA ARG A 331 -9.46 -25.93 -5.68
C ARG A 331 -9.50 -24.43 -5.91
N LEU A 332 -9.22 -24.02 -7.14
CA LEU A 332 -9.28 -22.63 -7.58
C LEU A 332 -10.37 -22.53 -8.64
N THR A 333 -11.40 -21.73 -8.35
CA THR A 333 -12.51 -21.51 -9.29
C THR A 333 -12.53 -20.05 -9.69
N TYR A 334 -12.52 -19.78 -11.00
CA TYR A 334 -12.57 -18.42 -11.49
C TYR A 334 -14.02 -17.94 -11.61
N GLN A 335 -14.30 -16.79 -11.00
CA GLN A 335 -15.59 -16.12 -11.07
C GLN A 335 -15.48 -14.99 -12.09
N TYR A 336 -16.39 -14.98 -13.08
CA TYR A 336 -16.34 -14.04 -14.21
C TYR A 336 -16.98 -12.67 -13.92
N GLY A 337 -17.46 -12.43 -12.70
CA GLY A 337 -18.30 -11.28 -12.35
C GLY A 337 -19.80 -11.58 -12.46
N THR A 338 -20.61 -10.80 -11.75
CA THR A 338 -22.10 -10.79 -11.75
C THR A 338 -22.90 -12.06 -11.41
N VAL A 339 -22.30 -13.14 -10.90
CA VAL A 339 -23.12 -14.22 -10.33
C VAL A 339 -23.83 -13.79 -9.02
N ASN A 340 -23.31 -12.79 -8.28
CA ASN A 340 -23.89 -12.28 -7.01
C ASN A 340 -23.51 -10.82 -6.66
N GLY A 341 -23.21 -9.96 -7.64
CA GLY A 341 -22.73 -8.59 -7.38
C GLY A 341 -21.25 -8.48 -6.94
N SER A 342 -20.51 -9.59 -6.93
CA SER A 342 -19.05 -9.59 -6.70
C SER A 342 -18.28 -9.39 -8.02
N PRO A 343 -17.15 -8.66 -7.99
CA PRO A 343 -16.30 -8.49 -9.18
C PRO A 343 -15.56 -9.81 -9.52
N PRO A 344 -15.00 -9.94 -10.73
CA PRO A 344 -14.32 -11.17 -11.15
C PRO A 344 -13.09 -11.50 -10.28
N GLY A 345 -12.72 -12.78 -10.23
CA GLY A 345 -11.53 -13.25 -9.51
C GLY A 345 -11.60 -14.71 -9.08
N TYR A 346 -10.52 -15.20 -8.46
CA TYR A 346 -10.44 -16.58 -7.98
C TYR A 346 -11.02 -16.74 -6.58
N SER A 347 -11.87 -17.77 -6.42
CA SER A 347 -12.17 -18.38 -5.12
C SER A 347 -11.17 -19.51 -4.87
N VAL A 348 -10.42 -19.41 -3.76
CA VAL A 348 -9.44 -20.42 -3.35
C VAL A 348 -10.03 -21.23 -2.21
N LEU A 349 -10.33 -22.51 -2.48
CA LEU A 349 -10.91 -23.43 -1.52
C LEU A 349 -9.85 -24.40 -1.01
N PHE A 350 -9.54 -24.27 0.28
CA PHE A 350 -8.74 -25.23 1.01
C PHE A 350 -9.62 -26.37 1.54
N PRO A 351 -9.08 -27.59 1.74
CA PRO A 351 -9.84 -28.68 2.33
C PRO A 351 -10.49 -28.27 3.66
N GLU A 352 -11.78 -28.55 3.82
CA GLU A 352 -12.47 -28.32 5.08
C GLU A 352 -11.86 -29.19 6.17
N ARG A 353 -11.41 -28.54 7.24
CA ARG A 353 -10.94 -29.22 8.44
C ARG A 353 -11.80 -28.80 9.60
N SER A 354 -12.23 -29.78 10.39
CA SER A 354 -12.67 -29.51 11.75
C SER A 354 -11.49 -28.90 12.49
N LYS A 355 -11.48 -27.57 12.64
CA LYS A 355 -10.54 -26.89 13.51
C LYS A 355 -10.90 -27.30 14.92
N THR A 356 -10.10 -28.18 15.53
CA THR A 356 -10.16 -28.39 16.98
C THR A 356 -9.68 -27.11 17.63
N VAL A 357 -10.64 -26.24 17.92
CA VAL A 357 -10.43 -25.05 18.73
C VAL A 357 -10.15 -25.52 20.16
N GLU A 358 -9.10 -24.96 20.75
CA GLU A 358 -8.76 -25.18 22.15
C GLU A 358 -8.95 -23.89 22.93
N GLU A 359 -9.51 -24.02 24.13
CA GLU A 359 -9.60 -22.90 25.07
C GLU A 359 -8.22 -22.62 25.67
N PRO A 360 -7.75 -21.36 25.65
CA PRO A 360 -6.52 -21.01 26.32
C PRO A 360 -6.65 -21.18 27.84
N VAL A 361 -5.50 -21.24 28.54
CA VAL A 361 -5.49 -21.44 30.00
C VAL A 361 -6.21 -20.30 30.72
N SER A 362 -6.73 -20.56 31.92
CA SER A 362 -7.42 -19.53 32.71
C SER A 362 -6.52 -18.30 32.93
N SER A 363 -7.13 -17.11 32.96
CA SER A 363 -6.43 -15.87 33.37
C SER A 363 -5.84 -15.98 34.78
N ASP A 364 -6.40 -16.84 35.63
CA ASP A 364 -5.93 -17.06 37.00
C ASP A 364 -4.80 -18.11 37.10
N GLU A 365 -4.41 -18.74 35.98
CA GLU A 365 -3.29 -19.66 35.97
C GLU A 365 -1.97 -18.89 35.95
N LEU A 366 -1.25 -18.93 37.07
CA LEU A 366 -0.06 -18.12 37.30
C LEU A 366 1.24 -18.82 36.90
N GLY A 367 2.18 -18.01 36.43
CA GLY A 367 3.60 -18.37 36.26
C GLY A 367 4.47 -18.05 37.48
N ALA A 368 5.78 -18.11 37.30
CA ALA A 368 6.76 -17.78 38.33
C ALA A 368 6.74 -16.30 38.72
N LEU A 369 6.32 -15.40 37.82
CA LEU A 369 6.16 -13.98 38.10
C LEU A 369 4.89 -13.66 38.89
N GLY A 370 3.95 -14.61 39.01
CA GLY A 370 2.69 -14.39 39.73
C GLY A 370 1.77 -13.35 39.08
N ILE A 371 1.92 -13.10 37.77
CA ILE A 371 1.15 -12.10 37.03
C ILE A 371 -0.06 -12.76 36.37
N ARG A 372 -1.25 -12.26 36.69
CA ARG A 372 -2.53 -12.69 36.12
C ARG A 372 -2.54 -12.46 34.61
N HIS A 373 -3.25 -13.31 33.88
CA HIS A 373 -3.45 -13.24 32.42
C HIS A 373 -2.17 -13.45 31.58
N LEU A 374 -0.97 -13.43 32.17
CA LEU A 374 0.28 -13.55 31.43
C LEU A 374 0.45 -14.90 30.74
N LYS A 375 0.13 -16.00 31.43
CA LYS A 375 0.17 -17.34 30.84
C LYS A 375 -0.88 -17.52 29.76
N ARG A 376 -2.05 -16.89 29.95
CA ARG A 376 -3.15 -16.88 28.98
C ARG A 376 -2.75 -16.15 27.70
N LEU A 377 -2.13 -14.98 27.79
CA LEU A 377 -1.55 -14.25 26.65
C LEU A 377 -0.57 -15.13 25.86
N TRP A 378 0.37 -15.78 26.56
CA TRP A 378 1.32 -16.69 25.92
C TRP A 378 0.65 -17.88 25.26
N HIS A 379 -0.30 -18.53 25.94
CA HIS A 379 -1.00 -19.71 25.41
C HIS A 379 -1.87 -19.35 24.21
N LYS A 380 -2.56 -18.20 24.24
CA LYS A 380 -3.29 -17.65 23.08
C LYS A 380 -2.37 -17.54 21.88
N ALA A 381 -1.19 -16.94 22.03
CA ALA A 381 -0.22 -16.85 20.95
C ALA A 381 0.21 -18.23 20.43
N GLN A 382 0.43 -19.23 21.30
CA GLN A 382 0.78 -20.58 20.85
C GLN A 382 -0.37 -21.28 20.09
N LEU A 383 -1.61 -21.12 20.55
CA LEU A 383 -2.79 -21.66 19.87
C LEU A 383 -3.03 -20.98 18.51
N ASP A 384 -2.83 -19.66 18.42
CA ASP A 384 -3.00 -18.92 17.16
C ASP A 384 -1.95 -19.31 16.11
N LYS A 385 -0.70 -19.57 16.51
CA LYS A 385 0.37 -20.08 15.62
C LYS A 385 -0.02 -21.35 14.87
N VAL A 386 -0.81 -22.22 15.51
CA VAL A 386 -1.25 -23.50 14.95
C VAL A 386 -2.73 -23.49 14.54
N GLY A 387 -3.37 -22.31 14.54
CA GLY A 387 -4.77 -22.14 14.08
C GLY A 387 -5.81 -22.81 14.98
N ARG A 388 -5.49 -23.06 16.26
CA ARG A 388 -6.37 -23.69 17.25
C ARG A 388 -7.05 -22.70 18.19
N LEU A 389 -6.74 -21.41 18.10
CA LEU A 389 -7.40 -20.37 18.91
C LEU A 389 -8.74 -19.95 18.30
N ASN A 390 -9.79 -19.82 19.12
CA ASN A 390 -11.00 -19.12 18.69
C ASN A 390 -10.67 -17.63 18.49
N ARG A 391 -10.87 -17.12 17.28
CA ARG A 391 -10.62 -15.70 16.97
C ARG A 391 -11.45 -14.74 17.82
N GLU A 392 -12.65 -15.14 18.23
CA GLU A 392 -13.50 -14.32 19.11
C GLU A 392 -12.83 -14.08 20.47
N ILE A 393 -12.13 -15.05 21.04
CA ILE A 393 -11.39 -14.89 22.30
C ILE A 393 -10.32 -13.81 22.14
N ARG A 394 -9.57 -13.86 21.03
CA ARG A 394 -8.53 -12.86 20.76
C ARG A 394 -9.12 -11.46 20.64
N ASN A 395 -10.23 -11.30 19.92
CA ASN A 395 -10.86 -10.00 19.72
C ASN A 395 -11.44 -9.46 21.05
N ASN A 396 -12.13 -10.32 21.81
CA ASN A 396 -12.75 -9.93 23.09
C ASN A 396 -11.73 -9.59 24.18
N GLU A 397 -10.57 -10.25 24.17
CA GLU A 397 -9.52 -10.05 25.18
C GLU A 397 -8.38 -9.12 24.72
N TRP A 398 -8.44 -8.55 23.51
CA TRP A 398 -7.35 -7.74 22.94
C TRP A 398 -6.97 -6.54 23.81
N LEU A 399 -7.96 -5.82 24.36
CA LEU A 399 -7.70 -4.69 25.26
C LEU A 399 -7.01 -5.14 26.55
N LEU A 400 -7.37 -6.32 27.07
CA LEU A 400 -6.75 -6.89 28.26
C LEU A 400 -5.30 -7.32 27.99
N ASP A 401 -5.05 -7.95 26.85
CA ASP A 401 -3.70 -8.31 26.37
C ASP A 401 -2.84 -7.05 26.22
N ARG A 402 -3.37 -6.02 25.56
CA ARG A 402 -2.68 -4.74 25.33
C ARG A 402 -2.34 -4.05 26.64
N SER A 403 -3.30 -3.99 27.57
CA SER A 403 -3.12 -3.39 28.89
C SER A 403 -2.06 -4.11 29.70
N LEU A 404 -2.07 -5.45 29.71
CA LEU A 404 -1.02 -6.24 30.37
C LEU A 404 0.37 -5.90 29.80
N ILE A 405 0.52 -5.83 28.48
CA ILE A 405 1.80 -5.50 27.83
C ILE A 405 2.28 -4.09 28.20
N ASP A 406 1.38 -3.10 28.17
CA ASP A 406 1.70 -1.73 28.53
C ASP A 406 2.07 -1.57 30.02
N LEU A 407 1.33 -2.22 30.92
CA LEU A 407 1.62 -2.25 32.36
C LEU A 407 2.95 -2.97 32.69
N LEU A 408 3.35 -3.92 31.84
CA LEU A 408 4.67 -4.57 31.90
C LEU A 408 5.79 -3.69 31.35
N GLU A 409 5.48 -2.49 30.86
CA GLU A 409 6.42 -1.53 30.26
C GLU A 409 7.18 -2.11 29.07
N VAL A 410 6.50 -2.88 28.21
CA VAL A 410 7.10 -3.50 27.02
C VAL A 410 6.39 -3.02 25.77
N GLY A 411 7.14 -2.84 24.67
CA GLY A 411 6.56 -2.45 23.39
C GLY A 411 5.64 -3.53 22.81
N LEU A 412 4.52 -3.13 22.20
CA LEU A 412 3.58 -4.09 21.59
C LEU A 412 4.24 -4.98 20.54
N GLU A 413 4.86 -4.36 19.54
CA GLU A 413 5.54 -5.06 18.44
C GLU A 413 6.66 -5.95 19.00
N GLU A 414 7.43 -5.43 19.96
CA GLU A 414 8.51 -6.16 20.60
C GLU A 414 8.01 -7.42 21.32
N CYS A 415 6.92 -7.30 22.10
CA CYS A 415 6.29 -8.43 22.80
C CYS A 415 5.70 -9.46 21.83
N LEU A 416 4.96 -9.00 20.81
CA LEU A 416 4.37 -9.88 19.81
C LEU A 416 5.45 -10.61 19.00
N CYS A 417 6.50 -9.91 18.55
CA CYS A 417 7.64 -10.53 17.87
C CYS A 417 8.29 -11.60 18.76
N PHE A 418 8.50 -11.33 20.04
CA PHE A 418 9.05 -12.33 20.94
C PHE A 418 8.12 -13.54 21.10
N LEU A 419 6.83 -13.32 21.39
CA LEU A 419 5.83 -14.37 21.55
C LEU A 419 5.70 -15.26 20.30
N TYR A 420 5.69 -14.66 19.12
CA TYR A 420 5.45 -15.37 17.87
C TYR A 420 6.71 -16.04 17.29
N GLN A 421 7.88 -15.41 17.45
CA GLN A 421 9.08 -15.83 16.73
C GLN A 421 10.17 -16.43 17.63
N THR A 422 10.21 -16.08 18.92
CA THR A 422 11.36 -16.38 19.79
C THR A 422 11.01 -17.27 20.98
N ALA A 423 9.86 -17.08 21.61
CA ALA A 423 9.43 -17.82 22.79
C ALA A 423 9.29 -19.32 22.50
N LYS A 424 10.12 -20.14 23.15
CA LYS A 424 10.13 -21.61 23.00
C LYS A 424 9.17 -22.30 23.96
N ASP A 425 9.07 -21.75 25.16
CA ASP A 425 8.23 -22.19 26.26
C ASP A 425 7.81 -20.97 27.10
N TYR A 426 6.89 -21.17 28.04
CA TYR A 426 6.39 -20.08 28.88
C TYR A 426 7.47 -19.50 29.81
N ASP A 427 8.35 -20.33 30.36
CA ASP A 427 9.45 -19.89 31.24
C ASP A 427 10.42 -18.95 30.51
N SER A 428 10.67 -19.19 29.21
CA SER A 428 11.47 -18.31 28.36
C SER A 428 10.84 -16.94 28.17
N PHE A 429 9.51 -16.87 28.13
CA PHE A 429 8.77 -15.62 28.05
C PHE A 429 8.85 -14.84 29.36
N GLU A 430 8.68 -15.49 30.52
CA GLU A 430 8.84 -14.83 31.81
C GLU A 430 10.26 -14.30 32.04
N ARG A 431 11.29 -15.08 31.67
CA ARG A 431 12.69 -14.62 31.75
C ARG A 431 12.95 -13.40 30.88
N TRP A 432 12.45 -13.40 29.65
CA TRP A 432 12.58 -12.27 28.75
C TRP A 432 11.89 -11.01 29.30
N LEU A 433 10.71 -11.13 29.88
CA LEU A 433 10.02 -10.02 30.54
C LEU A 433 10.79 -9.47 31.74
N LEU A 434 11.43 -10.33 32.53
CA LEU A 434 12.33 -9.90 33.61
C LEU A 434 13.51 -9.10 33.05
N GLU A 435 14.17 -9.60 32.01
CA GLU A 435 15.28 -8.89 31.36
C GLU A 435 14.86 -7.50 30.86
N LYS A 436 13.67 -7.38 30.24
CA LYS A 436 13.10 -6.10 29.80
C LYS A 436 12.76 -5.15 30.95
N ASN A 437 12.62 -5.68 32.15
CA ASN A 437 12.38 -4.93 33.38
C ASN A 437 13.64 -4.84 34.26
N GLY A 438 14.84 -4.93 33.68
CA GLY A 438 16.09 -4.76 34.44
C GLY A 438 16.39 -5.90 35.41
N GLY A 439 15.82 -7.08 35.17
CA GLY A 439 16.00 -8.30 35.95
C GLY A 439 15.04 -8.47 37.13
N LYS A 440 14.16 -7.50 37.41
CA LYS A 440 13.23 -7.56 38.54
C LYS A 440 11.95 -6.76 38.29
N ILE A 441 10.81 -7.33 38.65
CA ILE A 441 9.53 -6.61 38.77
C ILE A 441 9.18 -6.56 40.25
N GLU A 442 8.99 -5.36 40.80
CA GLU A 442 8.74 -5.19 42.23
C GLU A 442 7.37 -5.79 42.63
N PRO A 443 7.26 -6.42 43.82
CA PRO A 443 6.01 -7.07 44.26
C PRO A 443 4.79 -6.13 44.29
N HIS A 444 4.99 -4.85 44.62
CA HIS A 444 3.89 -3.88 44.61
C HIS A 444 3.33 -3.66 43.19
N ARG A 445 4.20 -3.63 42.19
CA ARG A 445 3.83 -3.48 40.77
C ARG A 445 3.09 -4.72 40.26
N ILE A 446 3.52 -5.92 40.64
CA ILE A 446 2.78 -7.16 40.34
C ILE A 446 1.37 -7.11 40.94
N ASN A 447 1.24 -6.66 42.18
CA ASN A 447 -0.06 -6.51 42.84
C ASN A 447 -0.94 -5.45 42.16
N GLU A 448 -0.37 -4.35 41.66
CA GLU A 448 -1.09 -3.33 40.89
C GLU A 448 -1.58 -3.87 39.55
N ILE A 449 -0.72 -4.56 38.81
CA ILE A 449 -1.07 -5.22 37.55
C ILE A 449 -2.21 -6.21 37.80
N ASN A 450 -2.06 -7.10 38.77
CA ASN A 450 -3.07 -8.10 39.07
C ASN A 450 -4.40 -7.47 39.50
N ARG A 451 -4.36 -6.38 40.29
CA ARG A 451 -5.56 -5.65 40.69
C ARG A 451 -6.27 -5.06 39.47
N TYR A 452 -5.53 -4.37 38.61
CA TYR A 452 -6.06 -3.78 37.38
C TYR A 452 -6.71 -4.84 36.48
N LEU A 453 -6.02 -5.96 36.27
CA LEU A 453 -6.53 -7.06 35.45
C LEU A 453 -7.68 -7.83 36.11
N SER A 454 -7.92 -7.69 37.44
CA SER A 454 -8.97 -8.39 38.18
C SER A 454 -10.27 -7.61 38.29
N THR A 455 -10.22 -6.30 38.11
CA THR A 455 -11.41 -5.47 38.18
C THR A 455 -12.14 -5.50 36.85
N ASP A 456 -13.42 -5.89 36.84
CA ASP A 456 -14.40 -5.49 35.81
C ASP A 456 -14.69 -3.98 35.94
N SER A 457 -13.64 -3.14 35.95
CA SER A 457 -13.75 -1.73 36.32
C SER A 457 -14.39 -0.92 35.21
N THR A 458 -15.72 -0.98 35.14
CA THR A 458 -16.52 0.22 34.88
C THR A 458 -16.43 1.11 36.13
N SER A 459 -15.27 1.72 36.37
CA SER A 459 -15.19 2.80 37.36
C SER A 459 -15.96 3.99 36.80
N GLU A 460 -16.98 4.47 37.53
CA GLU A 460 -17.70 5.69 37.14
C GLU A 460 -16.72 6.86 36.96
N PRO A 461 -16.95 7.75 35.97
CA PRO A 461 -16.14 8.93 35.76
C PRO A 461 -16.01 9.74 37.06
N SER A 462 -14.78 9.91 37.57
CA SER A 462 -14.53 10.81 38.69
C SER A 462 -14.73 12.25 38.21
N LYS A 463 -15.77 12.93 38.72
CA LYS A 463 -16.21 14.26 38.27
C LYS A 463 -15.28 15.44 38.64
N THR A 464 -14.02 15.20 38.99
CA THR A 464 -13.10 16.27 39.43
C THR A 464 -11.77 16.28 38.67
N CYS A 465 -11.84 16.32 37.33
CA CYS A 465 -10.69 16.65 36.48
C CYS A 465 -10.88 18.09 35.94
N ARG A 466 -9.90 18.98 36.16
CA ARG A 466 -10.00 20.43 35.90
C ARG A 466 -8.71 21.05 35.34
N TYR A 467 -7.86 20.27 34.70
CA TYR A 467 -6.60 20.78 34.17
C TYR A 467 -6.77 21.61 32.88
N LEU A 468 -7.64 21.15 31.98
CA LEU A 468 -7.97 21.83 30.75
C LEU A 468 -8.94 23.00 31.01
N SER A 469 -8.70 24.13 30.35
CA SER A 469 -9.63 25.26 30.37
C SER A 469 -10.92 24.91 29.60
N GLU A 470 -11.99 25.68 29.84
CA GLU A 470 -13.25 25.47 29.10
C GLU A 470 -13.09 25.76 27.60
N GLU A 471 -12.21 26.68 27.23
CA GLU A 471 -11.85 26.94 25.83
C GLU A 471 -11.14 25.73 25.20
N GLN A 472 -10.22 25.08 25.92
CA GLN A 472 -9.53 23.89 25.44
C GLN A 472 -10.48 22.70 25.29
N LYS A 473 -11.41 22.52 26.25
CA LYS A 473 -12.46 21.49 26.16
C LYS A 473 -13.40 21.73 24.99
N SER A 474 -13.83 22.98 24.80
CA SER A 474 -14.67 23.37 23.66
C SER A 474 -13.94 23.14 22.34
N PHE A 475 -12.65 23.50 22.26
CA PHE A 475 -11.82 23.25 21.10
C PHE A 475 -11.70 21.76 20.78
N TRP A 476 -11.42 20.92 21.78
CA TRP A 476 -11.36 19.47 21.65
C TRP A 476 -12.70 18.91 21.13
N GLN A 477 -13.83 19.31 21.74
CA GLN A 477 -15.14 18.84 21.30
C GLN A 477 -15.42 19.21 19.85
N GLN A 478 -15.10 20.44 19.44
CA GLN A 478 -15.33 20.91 18.08
C GLN A 478 -14.40 20.25 17.05
N ASN A 479 -13.11 20.13 17.36
CA ASN A 479 -12.08 19.79 16.37
C ASN A 479 -11.55 18.36 16.49
N GLY A 480 -11.78 17.69 17.62
CA GLY A 480 -11.31 16.34 17.90
C GLY A 480 -9.82 16.23 18.22
N TYR A 481 -9.05 17.32 18.16
CA TYR A 481 -7.64 17.34 18.54
C TYR A 481 -7.37 18.51 19.48
N LEU A 482 -6.25 18.45 20.22
CA LEU A 482 -5.83 19.50 21.13
C LEU A 482 -4.29 19.54 21.24
N VAL A 483 -3.75 20.75 21.31
CA VAL A 483 -2.34 20.99 21.65
C VAL A 483 -2.28 21.60 23.05
N VAL A 484 -1.49 20.99 23.93
CA VAL A 484 -1.22 21.50 25.27
C VAL A 484 0.28 21.73 25.39
N GLU A 485 0.67 23.00 25.40
CA GLU A 485 2.08 23.41 25.48
C GLU A 485 2.66 23.22 26.89
N ASN A 486 3.98 23.11 26.97
CA ASN A 486 4.75 23.08 28.24
C ASN A 486 4.35 21.93 29.20
N VAL A 487 3.98 20.77 28.65
CA VAL A 487 3.78 19.55 29.44
C VAL A 487 5.10 18.91 29.87
N LEU A 488 6.18 19.18 29.13
CA LEU A 488 7.57 18.89 29.49
C LEU A 488 8.38 20.20 29.49
N ASP A 489 9.44 20.23 30.30
CA ASP A 489 10.43 21.29 30.23
C ASP A 489 11.53 21.03 29.17
N LYS A 490 12.36 22.04 28.90
CA LYS A 490 13.42 21.95 27.89
C LYS A 490 14.47 20.88 28.22
N ALA A 491 14.76 20.64 29.50
CA ALA A 491 15.76 19.66 29.90
C ALA A 491 15.25 18.23 29.65
N GLN A 492 13.97 17.97 29.92
CA GLN A 492 13.31 16.70 29.59
C GLN A 492 13.32 16.43 28.08
N CYS A 493 12.97 17.44 27.28
CA CYS A 493 13.02 17.35 25.82
C CYS A 493 14.44 17.04 25.32
N GLN A 494 15.44 17.79 25.80
CA GLN A 494 16.83 17.61 25.42
C GLN A 494 17.35 16.21 25.76
N ALA A 495 17.09 15.71 26.97
CA ALA A 495 17.50 14.37 27.39
C ALA A 495 16.87 13.28 26.50
N SER A 496 15.62 13.47 26.08
CA SER A 496 14.91 12.54 25.19
C SER A 496 15.49 12.57 23.78
N VAL A 497 15.79 13.77 23.25
CA VAL A 497 16.44 13.95 21.95
C VAL A 497 17.82 13.28 21.94
N GLU A 498 18.63 13.50 22.98
CA GLU A 498 19.94 12.87 23.13
C GLU A 498 19.86 11.34 23.17
N ALA A 499 18.88 10.79 23.91
CA ALA A 499 18.65 9.35 23.94
C ALA A 499 18.33 8.77 22.56
N ILE A 500 17.48 9.46 21.78
CA ILE A 500 17.09 9.04 20.42
C ILE A 500 18.28 9.13 19.46
N TYR A 501 19.04 10.22 19.47
CA TYR A 501 20.25 10.36 18.65
C TYR A 501 21.29 9.29 18.99
N ARG A 502 21.54 9.05 20.28
CA ARG A 502 22.47 8.01 20.76
C ARG A 502 22.02 6.63 20.30
N PHE A 503 20.74 6.31 20.45
CA PHE A 503 20.19 5.00 20.07
C PHE A 503 20.29 4.76 18.56
N LEU A 504 20.05 5.79 17.75
CA LEU A 504 20.15 5.68 16.29
C LEU A 504 21.58 5.80 15.75
N GLU A 505 22.57 6.06 16.61
CA GLU A 505 23.95 6.35 16.23
C GLU A 505 24.07 7.56 15.27
N LYS A 506 23.24 8.57 15.48
CA LYS A 506 23.15 9.81 14.69
C LYS A 506 23.69 11.01 15.45
N HIS A 507 24.05 12.07 14.75
CA HIS A 507 24.57 13.29 15.35
C HIS A 507 23.74 14.53 14.95
N PRO A 508 23.31 15.38 15.90
CA PRO A 508 22.48 16.55 15.61
C PRO A 508 23.17 17.59 14.71
N GLU A 509 24.49 17.70 14.79
CA GLU A 509 25.27 18.66 13.98
C GLU A 509 25.83 18.06 12.67
N GLN A 510 25.52 16.81 12.33
CA GLN A 510 26.00 16.15 11.10
C GLN A 510 24.81 15.62 10.28
N PRO A 511 24.20 16.44 9.41
CA PRO A 511 23.00 16.07 8.66
C PRO A 511 23.11 14.77 7.86
N ASP A 512 24.28 14.45 7.31
CA ASP A 512 24.52 13.20 6.58
C ASP A 512 24.26 11.95 7.44
N THR A 513 24.42 12.05 8.76
CA THR A 513 24.12 10.95 9.68
C THR A 513 22.63 10.68 9.81
N TRP A 514 21.77 11.68 9.60
CA TRP A 514 20.33 11.55 9.77
C TRP A 514 19.69 10.53 8.82
N TYR A 515 20.31 10.34 7.67
CA TYR A 515 19.86 9.47 6.58
C TYR A 515 20.51 8.08 6.60
N LYS A 516 21.43 7.82 7.55
CA LYS A 516 22.02 6.48 7.70
C LYS A 516 20.95 5.49 8.15
N HIS A 517 20.97 4.31 7.52
CA HIS A 517 20.09 3.20 7.88
C HIS A 517 20.40 2.71 9.30
N HIS A 518 19.35 2.42 10.07
CA HIS A 518 19.43 1.79 11.38
C HIS A 518 18.35 0.71 11.46
N SER A 519 18.69 -0.51 11.89
CA SER A 519 17.76 -1.66 11.87
C SER A 519 16.49 -1.46 12.71
N ALA A 520 16.59 -0.66 13.77
CA ALA A 520 15.46 -0.29 14.61
C ALA A 520 14.60 0.86 14.04
N GLN A 521 14.95 1.44 12.90
CA GLN A 521 14.18 2.52 12.27
C GLN A 521 13.41 1.99 11.05
N GLN A 522 12.09 2.10 11.09
CA GLN A 522 11.17 1.73 10.02
C GLN A 522 10.43 2.99 9.59
N ASN A 523 10.78 3.52 8.41
CA ASN A 523 10.33 4.84 7.95
C ASN A 523 10.67 5.94 8.98
N ILE A 524 9.66 6.67 9.46
CA ILE A 524 9.81 7.70 10.49
C ILE A 524 9.70 7.15 11.92
N MET A 525 9.36 5.86 12.09
CA MET A 525 9.17 5.23 13.39
C MET A 525 10.46 4.55 13.85
N VAL A 526 10.76 4.65 15.14
CA VAL A 526 11.96 4.09 15.75
C VAL A 526 11.54 3.18 16.89
N GLN A 527 11.97 1.91 16.83
CA GLN A 527 11.69 0.83 17.79
C GLN A 527 12.45 1.01 19.11
N LEU A 528 12.46 2.25 19.63
CA LEU A 528 12.97 2.61 20.95
C LEU A 528 11.76 2.81 21.87
N PHE A 529 11.51 1.83 22.73
CA PHE A 529 10.38 1.83 23.65
C PHE A 529 10.77 2.38 25.03
N ARG A 530 12.00 2.13 25.47
CA ARG A 530 12.47 2.50 26.82
C ARG A 530 13.80 3.23 26.79
N ASP A 531 13.85 4.28 27.58
CA ASP A 531 15.05 4.99 28.03
C ASP A 531 14.65 5.76 29.29
N PRO A 532 15.52 5.96 30.29
CA PRO A 532 15.18 6.73 31.49
C PRO A 532 14.53 8.10 31.20
N ALA A 533 14.94 8.79 30.12
CA ALA A 533 14.32 10.05 29.72
C ALA A 533 12.88 9.87 29.22
N LEU A 534 12.64 8.86 28.37
CA LEU A 534 11.31 8.54 27.83
C LEU A 534 10.36 8.05 28.91
N ASP A 535 10.86 7.25 29.86
CA ASP A 535 10.10 6.74 31.01
C ASP A 535 9.72 7.86 31.98
N ALA A 536 10.60 8.87 32.15
CA ALA A 536 10.29 10.05 32.94
C ALA A 536 9.15 10.89 32.29
N ASN A 537 9.15 11.03 30.96
CA ASN A 537 8.09 11.75 30.25
C ASN A 537 6.72 11.07 30.41
N ARG A 538 6.66 9.73 30.35
CA ARG A 538 5.42 8.95 30.58
C ARG A 538 4.83 9.17 31.97
N LYS A 539 5.68 9.50 32.95
CA LYS A 539 5.29 9.79 34.34
C LYS A 539 4.95 11.27 34.57
N SER A 540 4.87 12.08 33.51
CA SER A 540 4.50 13.50 33.63
C SER A 540 3.06 13.65 34.13
N GLU A 541 2.92 14.26 35.31
CA GLU A 541 1.62 14.55 35.91
C GLU A 541 0.76 15.47 35.04
N LYS A 542 1.37 16.43 34.33
CA LYS A 542 0.65 17.33 33.41
C LYS A 542 0.01 16.54 32.26
N ILE A 543 0.76 15.59 31.68
CA ILE A 543 0.25 14.73 30.61
C ILE A 543 -0.90 13.87 31.14
N ARG A 544 -0.71 13.25 32.32
CA ARG A 544 -1.76 12.46 32.97
C ARG A 544 -3.04 13.26 33.20
N GLN A 545 -2.91 14.49 33.67
CA GLN A 545 -4.05 15.38 33.89
C GLN A 545 -4.78 15.77 32.60
N VAL A 546 -4.07 15.99 31.49
CA VAL A 546 -4.72 16.20 30.17
C VAL A 546 -5.55 15.00 29.77
N PHE A 547 -4.99 13.79 29.80
CA PHE A 547 -5.75 12.59 29.47
C PHE A 547 -6.89 12.33 30.45
N ALA A 548 -6.71 12.60 31.74
CA ALA A 548 -7.75 12.44 32.75
C ALA A 548 -8.95 13.37 32.50
N ASP A 549 -8.70 14.63 32.13
CA ASP A 549 -9.76 15.56 31.72
C ASP A 549 -10.52 15.08 30.47
N LEU A 550 -9.82 14.52 29.48
CA LEU A 550 -10.44 14.06 28.23
C LEU A 550 -11.21 12.73 28.39
N TRP A 551 -10.69 11.79 29.19
CA TRP A 551 -11.34 10.53 29.52
C TRP A 551 -12.38 10.67 30.64
N GLN A 552 -12.36 11.77 31.39
CA GLN A 552 -13.13 11.97 32.62
C GLN A 552 -12.84 10.87 33.66
N SER A 553 -11.60 10.36 33.69
CA SER A 553 -11.15 9.29 34.58
C SER A 553 -9.74 9.55 35.06
N GLU A 554 -9.50 9.38 36.36
CA GLU A 554 -8.14 9.40 36.92
C GLU A 554 -7.47 8.02 36.91
N ASN A 555 -8.26 6.96 36.72
CA ASN A 555 -7.76 5.60 36.57
C ASN A 555 -7.31 5.44 35.12
N LEU A 556 -6.04 5.71 34.86
CA LEU A 556 -5.41 5.63 33.55
C LEU A 556 -4.05 4.97 33.68
N HIS A 557 -3.66 4.18 32.69
CA HIS A 557 -2.28 3.74 32.48
C HIS A 557 -1.75 4.24 31.14
N SER A 558 -0.43 4.36 31.06
CA SER A 558 0.26 4.81 29.85
C SER A 558 0.61 3.63 28.96
N SER A 559 0.49 3.82 27.65
CA SER A 559 1.10 2.91 26.69
C SER A 559 2.63 2.98 26.74
N THR A 560 3.27 1.87 26.40
CA THR A 560 4.71 1.82 26.13
C THR A 560 4.92 1.83 24.62
N ASP A 561 4.93 3.03 24.05
CA ASP A 561 5.04 3.24 22.60
C ASP A 561 6.43 3.69 22.16
N ARG A 562 6.60 3.75 20.84
CA ARG A 562 7.81 4.08 20.08
C ARG A 562 8.08 5.59 20.07
N VAL A 563 9.21 5.94 19.47
CA VAL A 563 9.57 7.33 19.16
C VAL A 563 9.59 7.55 17.65
N GLY A 564 9.56 8.81 17.23
CA GLY A 564 9.62 9.19 15.82
C GLY A 564 10.84 10.05 15.49
N PHE A 565 11.46 9.79 14.35
CA PHE A 565 12.56 10.57 13.79
C PHE A 565 12.30 10.80 12.29
N ASN A 566 11.91 12.02 11.93
CA ASN A 566 11.59 12.39 10.54
C ASN A 566 12.56 13.48 10.04
N PRO A 567 13.65 13.12 9.33
CA PRO A 567 14.61 14.10 8.81
C PRO A 567 14.03 14.91 7.63
N PRO A 568 14.61 16.07 7.27
CA PRO A 568 14.23 16.81 6.08
C PRO A 568 14.33 15.98 4.79
N GLU A 569 13.43 16.20 3.84
CA GLU A 569 13.51 15.58 2.53
C GLU A 569 14.72 16.07 1.74
N THR A 570 15.26 15.18 0.90
CA THR A 570 16.32 15.46 -0.07
C THR A 570 15.96 14.82 -1.41
N PRO A 571 16.65 15.15 -2.51
CA PRO A 571 16.44 14.47 -3.80
C PRO A 571 16.57 12.95 -3.73
N THR A 572 17.32 12.43 -2.75
CA THR A 572 17.55 11.01 -2.53
C THR A 572 16.79 10.42 -1.35
N HIS A 573 16.06 11.23 -0.57
CA HIS A 573 15.29 10.79 0.59
C HIS A 573 13.94 11.50 0.64
N GLN A 574 12.88 10.77 0.31
CA GLN A 574 11.51 11.26 0.29
C GLN A 574 10.73 10.69 1.48
N PHE A 575 9.70 11.41 1.93
CA PHE A 575 8.87 11.01 3.05
C PHE A 575 8.16 9.69 2.76
N ASN A 576 8.48 8.67 3.57
CA ASN A 576 7.90 7.33 3.48
C ASN A 576 6.96 7.02 4.66
N GLY A 577 6.40 8.05 5.30
CA GLY A 577 5.43 7.86 6.39
C GLY A 577 4.01 7.66 5.89
N THR A 578 3.17 7.06 6.73
CA THR A 578 1.75 6.84 6.42
C THR A 578 1.05 8.18 6.16
N ARG A 579 0.26 8.24 5.10
CA ARG A 579 -0.55 9.43 4.75
C ARG A 579 -1.75 9.55 5.71
N LEU A 580 -2.78 10.32 5.37
CA LEU A 580 -3.99 10.37 6.20
C LEU A 580 -4.59 8.96 6.28
N HIS A 581 -4.81 8.47 7.49
CA HIS A 581 -5.37 7.16 7.80
C HIS A 581 -6.08 7.20 9.15
N TRP A 582 -6.74 6.09 9.49
CA TRP A 582 -7.16 5.79 10.85
C TRP A 582 -6.36 4.61 11.39
N ASP A 583 -6.13 4.59 12.69
CA ASP A 583 -5.63 3.42 13.41
C ASP A 583 -6.82 2.58 13.93
N LEU A 584 -7.80 2.32 13.05
CA LEU A 584 -9.06 1.65 13.40
C LEU A 584 -9.27 0.38 12.57
N ASN A 585 -9.84 -0.64 13.22
CA ASN A 585 -10.44 -1.76 12.53
C ASN A 585 -11.94 -1.52 12.35
N PHE A 586 -12.36 -1.14 11.14
CA PHE A 586 -13.76 -0.87 10.82
C PHE A 586 -14.64 -2.13 10.74
N SER A 587 -14.07 -3.34 10.85
CA SER A 587 -14.86 -4.57 10.98
C SER A 587 -15.41 -4.78 12.40
N GLU A 588 -15.01 -3.96 13.36
CA GLU A 588 -15.41 -4.05 14.77
C GLU A 588 -16.21 -2.81 15.18
N PRO A 589 -17.02 -2.88 16.25
CA PRO A 589 -17.73 -1.72 16.77
C PRO A 589 -16.77 -0.57 17.09
N LEU A 590 -17.13 0.64 16.66
CA LEU A 590 -16.34 1.85 16.94
C LEU A 590 -16.44 2.20 18.43
N VAL A 591 -15.33 2.08 19.15
CA VAL A 591 -15.18 2.50 20.55
C VAL A 591 -14.56 3.89 20.59
N PHE A 592 -14.75 4.67 21.65
CA PHE A 592 -14.02 5.93 21.84
C PHE A 592 -12.55 5.64 22.23
N GLY A 593 -11.63 6.50 21.79
CA GLY A 593 -10.22 6.38 22.11
C GLY A 593 -9.45 7.63 21.75
N ILE A 594 -8.34 7.83 22.46
CA ILE A 594 -7.47 9.00 22.34
C ILE A 594 -6.07 8.50 22.00
N GLN A 595 -5.40 9.19 21.10
CA GLN A 595 -3.99 8.98 20.80
C GLN A 595 -3.21 10.26 21.09
N GLY A 596 -1.90 10.14 21.28
CA GLY A 596 -1.06 11.27 21.62
C GLY A 596 0.39 11.14 21.18
N MET A 597 1.03 12.31 21.05
CA MET A 597 2.47 12.42 20.87
C MET A 597 3.00 13.68 21.53
N ILE A 598 4.25 13.63 21.99
CA ILE A 598 4.99 14.76 22.50
C ILE A 598 5.96 15.23 21.42
N TYR A 599 5.94 16.52 21.10
CA TYR A 599 7.00 17.14 20.32
C TYR A 599 8.23 17.37 21.21
N LEU A 600 9.35 16.70 20.89
CA LEU A 600 10.59 16.82 21.66
C LEU A 600 11.50 17.94 21.13
N THR A 601 11.20 18.44 19.94
CA THR A 601 11.80 19.62 19.30
C THR A 601 10.72 20.60 18.91
N ASP A 602 11.07 21.84 18.59
CA ASP A 602 10.13 22.76 17.95
C ASP A 602 9.71 22.18 16.59
N VAL A 603 8.42 22.26 16.26
CA VAL A 603 7.86 21.74 15.01
C VAL A 603 7.03 22.82 14.32
N ALA A 604 7.54 23.33 13.20
CA ALA A 604 6.78 24.15 12.28
C ALA A 604 5.86 23.31 11.38
N GLU A 605 4.89 23.93 10.72
CA GLU A 605 3.91 23.23 9.86
C GLU A 605 4.57 22.44 8.72
N ASN A 606 5.67 22.96 8.18
CA ASN A 606 6.46 22.31 7.13
C ASN A 606 7.54 21.35 7.68
N GLN A 607 7.67 21.17 8.99
CA GLN A 607 8.71 20.33 9.62
C GLN A 607 8.18 18.93 9.92
N GLY A 608 7.49 18.32 8.96
CA GLY A 608 6.94 16.97 9.12
C GLY A 608 5.86 16.85 10.20
N ALA A 609 5.18 17.96 10.53
CA ALA A 609 4.17 18.06 11.57
C ALA A 609 3.11 16.94 11.52
N PHE A 610 2.55 16.63 12.68
CA PHE A 610 1.29 15.89 12.74
C PHE A 610 0.23 16.63 11.92
N ARG A 611 -0.52 15.88 11.12
CA ARG A 611 -1.68 16.40 10.41
C ARG A 611 -2.91 15.57 10.73
N CYS A 612 -4.04 16.23 10.85
CA CYS A 612 -5.35 15.59 11.02
C CYS A 612 -6.44 16.40 10.30
N VAL A 613 -7.64 15.84 10.15
CA VAL A 613 -8.81 16.51 9.56
C VAL A 613 -9.75 16.97 10.67
N PRO A 614 -9.71 18.24 11.12
CA PRO A 614 -10.46 18.68 12.30
C PRO A 614 -11.97 18.47 12.16
N GLY A 615 -12.61 18.00 13.23
CA GLY A 615 -14.06 17.81 13.31
C GLY A 615 -14.59 16.59 12.56
N PHE A 616 -13.73 15.76 11.96
CA PHE A 616 -14.17 14.58 11.21
C PHE A 616 -14.84 13.52 12.09
N HIS A 617 -14.52 13.47 13.40
CA HIS A 617 -15.17 12.57 14.35
C HIS A 617 -16.68 12.78 14.46
N HIS A 618 -17.20 13.98 14.16
CA HIS A 618 -18.64 14.25 14.08
C HIS A 618 -19.29 13.77 12.78
N LYS A 619 -18.48 13.53 11.75
CA LYS A 619 -18.91 13.17 10.40
C LYS A 619 -18.65 11.70 10.06
N LEU A 620 -17.85 11.00 10.86
CA LEU A 620 -17.37 9.66 10.57
C LEU A 620 -18.53 8.69 10.28
N GLU A 621 -19.56 8.66 11.13
CA GLU A 621 -20.71 7.77 10.96
C GLU A 621 -21.45 8.03 9.63
N GLN A 622 -21.75 9.30 9.34
CA GLN A 622 -22.40 9.68 8.08
C GLN A 622 -21.51 9.36 6.87
N TRP A 623 -20.21 9.59 6.99
CA TRP A 623 -19.25 9.30 5.93
C TRP A 623 -19.15 7.80 5.65
N LEU A 624 -19.09 6.96 6.69
CA LEU A 624 -19.11 5.50 6.57
C LEU A 624 -20.40 5.00 5.91
N ALA A 625 -21.56 5.56 6.27
CA ALA A 625 -22.84 5.22 5.66
C ALA A 625 -22.95 5.62 4.18
N GLY A 626 -22.11 6.55 3.72
CA GLY A 626 -22.04 6.98 2.32
C GLY A 626 -21.10 6.13 1.46
N LEU A 627 -20.35 5.18 2.05
CA LEU A 627 -19.46 4.32 1.29
C LEU A 627 -20.24 3.25 0.51
N PRO A 628 -19.76 2.83 -0.68
CA PRO A 628 -20.31 1.68 -1.38
C PRO A 628 -20.32 0.42 -0.52
N GLU A 629 -21.29 -0.46 -0.74
CA GLU A 629 -21.38 -1.73 -0.01
C GLU A 629 -20.09 -2.57 -0.20
N GLY A 630 -19.50 -3.03 0.90
CA GLY A 630 -18.25 -3.81 0.88
C GLY A 630 -16.97 -2.98 0.70
N ALA A 631 -17.04 -1.65 0.60
CA ALA A 631 -15.85 -0.80 0.54
C ALA A 631 -15.09 -0.82 1.87
N ASP A 632 -13.76 -0.94 1.82
CA ASP A 632 -12.89 -0.81 3.00
C ASP A 632 -12.64 0.67 3.30
N PRO A 633 -13.08 1.20 4.47
CA PRO A 633 -12.87 2.60 4.83
C PRO A 633 -11.39 3.02 4.89
N ASN A 634 -10.47 2.09 5.22
CA ASN A 634 -9.04 2.37 5.29
C ASN A 634 -8.37 2.47 3.92
N GLN A 635 -9.04 2.03 2.85
CA GLN A 635 -8.53 2.11 1.46
C GLN A 635 -9.11 3.30 0.69
N GLN A 636 -9.92 4.14 1.33
CA GLN A 636 -10.52 5.31 0.69
C GLN A 636 -9.50 6.44 0.54
N ASP A 637 -9.64 7.25 -0.51
CA ASP A 637 -8.80 8.43 -0.69
C ASP A 637 -9.27 9.56 0.23
N LEU A 638 -8.38 9.97 1.15
CA LEU A 638 -8.63 11.02 2.13
C LEU A 638 -7.93 12.34 1.75
N SER A 639 -7.27 12.42 0.59
CA SER A 639 -6.48 13.58 0.17
C SER A 639 -7.30 14.84 -0.08
N GLY A 640 -8.58 14.69 -0.44
CA GLY A 640 -9.54 15.80 -0.60
C GLY A 640 -10.07 16.37 0.71
N LEU A 641 -9.75 15.78 1.86
CA LEU A 641 -10.16 16.31 3.15
C LEU A 641 -9.27 17.48 3.58
N GLU A 642 -9.89 18.51 4.15
CA GLU A 642 -9.18 19.68 4.69
C GLU A 642 -8.37 19.31 5.94
N ALA A 643 -7.14 18.86 5.70
CA ALA A 643 -6.19 18.53 6.75
C ALA A 643 -5.44 19.77 7.26
N ARG A 644 -5.21 19.80 8.57
CA ARG A 644 -4.44 20.85 9.24
C ARG A 644 -3.10 20.30 9.73
N TYR A 645 -2.03 21.05 9.47
CA TYR A 645 -0.70 20.78 9.99
C TYR A 645 -0.56 21.43 11.37
N VAL A 646 -0.23 20.64 12.37
CA VAL A 646 -0.22 21.06 13.78
C VAL A 646 1.21 21.41 14.19
N SER A 647 1.51 22.71 14.21
CA SER A 647 2.77 23.24 14.74
C SER A 647 2.67 23.49 16.25
N ALA A 648 3.78 23.27 16.97
CA ALA A 648 3.88 23.55 18.40
C ALA A 648 5.36 23.58 18.85
N PRO A 649 5.70 24.29 19.95
CA PRO A 649 7.04 24.29 20.50
C PRO A 649 7.39 22.95 21.16
N ALA A 650 8.68 22.70 21.36
CA ALA A 650 9.19 21.56 22.11
C ALA A 650 8.55 21.47 23.51
N GLY A 651 8.22 20.26 23.94
CA GLY A 651 7.55 19.97 25.20
C GLY A 651 6.03 20.12 25.14
N SER A 652 5.45 20.26 23.95
CA SER A 652 4.00 20.25 23.73
C SER A 652 3.47 18.84 23.53
N LEU A 653 2.30 18.58 24.10
CA LEU A 653 1.51 17.37 23.88
C LEU A 653 0.48 17.65 22.79
N VAL A 654 0.47 16.85 21.75
CA VAL A 654 -0.59 16.80 20.75
C VAL A 654 -1.42 15.55 21.00
N VAL A 655 -2.71 15.71 21.26
CA VAL A 655 -3.67 14.60 21.41
C VAL A 655 -4.77 14.71 20.37
N TRP A 656 -5.27 13.57 19.92
CA TRP A 656 -6.36 13.51 18.96
C TRP A 656 -7.30 12.33 19.22
N HIS A 657 -8.55 12.52 18.84
CA HIS A 657 -9.59 11.52 18.86
C HIS A 657 -9.30 10.50 17.74
N GLN A 658 -9.36 9.20 18.05
CA GLN A 658 -9.01 8.15 17.10
C GLN A 658 -9.89 8.10 15.84
N PHE A 659 -11.03 8.80 15.82
CA PHE A 659 -11.93 8.91 14.67
C PHE A 659 -11.49 9.97 13.65
N LEU A 660 -10.41 10.69 13.93
CA LEU A 660 -9.82 11.64 12.98
C LEU A 660 -8.90 10.90 11.99
N PRO A 661 -9.09 11.11 10.68
CA PRO A 661 -8.03 10.86 9.72
C PRO A 661 -6.80 11.66 10.12
N HIS A 662 -5.66 11.00 10.24
CA HIS A 662 -4.42 11.64 10.67
C HIS A 662 -3.17 11.01 10.05
N GLY A 663 -2.01 11.64 10.22
CA GLY A 663 -0.74 11.10 9.76
C GLY A 663 0.42 12.06 9.95
N GLY A 664 1.61 11.66 9.52
CA GLY A 664 2.75 12.57 9.38
C GLY A 664 2.70 13.35 8.07
N SER A 665 3.51 14.40 7.97
CA SER A 665 3.75 15.12 6.72
C SER A 665 5.22 15.02 6.27
N PRO A 666 5.48 15.33 4.98
CA PRO A 666 6.84 15.60 4.51
C PRO A 666 7.52 16.68 5.35
N ASN A 667 8.82 16.50 5.60
CA ASN A 667 9.63 17.48 6.30
C ASN A 667 10.41 18.32 5.28
N ASN A 668 9.95 19.54 5.04
CA ASN A 668 10.57 20.52 4.15
C ASN A 668 11.31 21.62 4.93
N ALA A 669 11.60 21.40 6.21
CA ALA A 669 12.33 22.33 7.06
C ALA A 669 13.83 21.96 7.14
N LEU A 670 14.57 22.61 8.04
CA LEU A 670 16.02 22.42 8.17
C LEU A 670 16.44 21.34 9.17
N HIS A 671 15.53 20.95 10.07
CA HIS A 671 15.84 20.04 11.18
C HIS A 671 14.87 18.85 11.23
N PRO A 672 15.32 17.70 11.75
CA PRO A 672 14.44 16.56 11.96
C PRO A 672 13.28 16.90 12.90
N ARG A 673 12.11 16.31 12.67
CA ARG A 673 11.06 16.23 13.68
C ARG A 673 11.32 15.04 14.58
N ILE A 674 11.43 15.29 15.88
CA ILE A 674 11.66 14.25 16.88
C ILE A 674 10.50 14.26 17.86
N VAL A 675 9.85 13.09 18.03
CA VAL A 675 8.64 12.94 18.84
C VAL A 675 8.70 11.69 19.70
N GLN A 676 7.95 11.68 20.79
CA GLN A 676 7.65 10.48 21.56
C GLN A 676 6.16 10.20 21.45
N TYR A 677 5.77 9.00 21.02
CA TYR A 677 4.37 8.59 21.02
C TYR A 677 3.98 8.12 22.42
N LEU A 678 2.79 8.50 22.86
CA LEU A 678 2.18 7.94 24.06
C LEU A 678 0.66 8.11 24.00
N THR A 679 -0.06 7.16 24.56
CA THR A 679 -1.46 7.35 24.91
C THR A 679 -1.68 6.94 26.35
N MET A 680 -2.72 7.47 26.98
CA MET A 680 -3.24 6.96 28.24
C MET A 680 -4.70 6.61 28.06
N TYR A 681 -5.11 5.50 28.65
CA TYR A 681 -6.46 4.97 28.54
C TYR A 681 -6.87 4.28 29.86
N PRO A 682 -8.19 4.17 30.14
CA PRO A 682 -8.69 3.62 31.39
C PRO A 682 -8.52 2.11 31.51
#